data_AF-A0A7X7D2X5-F1
#
_entry.id   AF-A0A7X7D2X5-F1
#
_cell.length_a   1.000
_cell.length_b   1.000
_cell.length_c   1.000
_cell.angle_alpha   90.00
_cell.angle_beta   90.00
_cell.angle_gamma   90.00
#
_symmetry.space_group_name_H-M   'P 1'
#
loop_
_entity.id
_entity.type
_entity.pdbx_description
1 polymer ?
#
loop_
_entity_poly.entity_id
_entity_poly.type
_entity_poly.pdbx_seq_one_letter_code
_entity_poly.pdbx_strand_id
1 'polypeptide(L)'
;DPEGLAYDPASGVLYIADGVNREIYRVHPGPNGVFDGIPPAGDDQVTQFDTLAFGLDDPEGLAYDPVSGHLFGVGRVRGVLYEMTTSGSLVRTIDISAADARSQAGLELAPCSQDVARSCLYMVDRGVDNDSDPNENDGKLYELDLGLSGPDPTETPTSTPTPTPSETPEGPTPTPTDTPTPSPTPTSTPTSTPSPTATEPPATGTLTFGSVADAWVNGGSPTTNYGTAKKLNVDLPDEQAYMRFNVAGVPGAVQSATLRVYVTNSSNNGPSVYGTTNDWAEGTITWNNHPSPNTAALATVQNLPVSTWAEYDVTALVTGDGVYSVVFVANSTAGAAFSSREGTAPPELVVTYASGPTPPPTDVPTSTPTPTATDTPVPPTPTDTPTETPTSTLTPTPSETPVDPTPTTETPVPPTETPTATSTPTDTPTETPTETPVPPTPTATEPPATGTLIFGAMADAWVNAGSPTTNYGTSTKLNVDQPSEAAYLRFGVSGVPGTVQSATLRLYVTNSSTNGPSVYGAEDAWTEPGITWDNRPPTTTGALATVTNQPVDTWVEYDLTGHIAGDGTYSLALLPNSTKGVAYSSREGAAPPELVIVYASGSVPTPTDTPVTPTDTPTETPIPTPTATLDPSAVVLVGAGDIADCASLADDMTADLLDQIEGTVFTAGDNVYPDGSIAQFIACYEPTWGRHKDRTRPAPGDNDYDTPGAAGYFEYFGAAAGDPDKGYYSYDIGAWHVIVLNTNCSAAGGCRPDSPQGQWLRADLAANTKAGIVAIMHEPLFSSKGGDDDHVDFWQPLYEAGADIV
;
A
#
# COMPACT_ATOMS: atom_id res chain seq x y z
N ASP A 1 -12.63 -19.40 29.65
CA ASP A 1 -11.91 -18.33 28.95
C ASP A 1 -12.48 -18.22 27.55
N PRO A 2 -13.60 -17.46 27.40
CA PRO A 2 -14.30 -17.29 26.13
C PRO A 2 -13.55 -16.30 25.23
N GLU A 3 -12.45 -16.75 24.63
CA GLU A 3 -11.49 -15.88 23.94
C GLU A 3 -11.86 -15.59 22.47
N GLY A 4 -12.47 -16.55 21.78
CA GLY A 4 -12.79 -16.46 20.35
C GLY A 4 -14.24 -16.83 20.03
N LEU A 5 -14.81 -16.20 18.99
CA LEU A 5 -16.17 -16.42 18.53
C LEU A 5 -16.24 -16.52 16.99
N ALA A 6 -17.20 -17.29 16.47
CA ALA A 6 -17.52 -17.33 15.04
C ALA A 6 -19.02 -17.59 14.83
N TYR A 7 -19.60 -17.08 13.75
CA TYR A 7 -21.04 -17.19 13.47
C TYR A 7 -21.31 -17.85 12.12
N ASP A 8 -22.21 -18.83 12.10
CA ASP A 8 -22.76 -19.43 10.89
C ASP A 8 -24.11 -18.73 10.56
N PRO A 9 -24.15 -17.82 9.56
CA PRO A 9 -25.36 -17.10 9.20
C PRO A 9 -26.39 -17.96 8.45
N ALA A 10 -26.02 -19.15 7.97
CA ALA A 10 -26.91 -20.04 7.24
C ALA A 10 -27.69 -20.98 8.17
N SER A 11 -27.11 -21.39 9.30
CA SER A 11 -27.79 -22.15 10.35
C SER A 11 -28.16 -21.34 11.61
N GLY A 12 -27.70 -20.08 11.70
CA GLY A 12 -27.98 -19.18 12.82
C GLY A 12 -27.22 -19.53 14.10
N VAL A 13 -26.09 -20.23 13.97
CA VAL A 13 -25.37 -20.86 15.09
C VAL A 13 -24.12 -20.08 15.46
N LEU A 14 -23.93 -19.87 16.76
CA LEU A 14 -22.74 -19.26 17.35
C LEU A 14 -21.77 -20.35 17.80
N TYR A 15 -20.49 -20.16 17.51
CA TYR A 15 -19.38 -20.97 18.00
C TYR A 15 -18.53 -20.11 18.96
N ILE A 16 -18.14 -20.66 20.10
CA ILE A 16 -17.38 -19.98 21.15
C ILE A 16 -16.22 -20.89 21.58
N ALA A 17 -14.98 -20.42 21.48
CA ALA A 17 -13.80 -21.10 22.00
C ALA A 17 -13.69 -20.90 23.51
N ASP A 18 -13.39 -21.96 24.27
CA ASP A 18 -13.02 -21.87 25.69
C ASP A 18 -11.58 -22.34 25.89
N GLY A 19 -10.65 -21.39 26.01
CA GLY A 19 -9.20 -21.65 26.11
C GLY A 19 -8.85 -22.63 27.22
N VAL A 20 -9.24 -22.27 28.45
CA VAL A 20 -8.99 -23.05 29.68
C VAL A 20 -9.53 -24.47 29.62
N ASN A 21 -10.71 -24.68 29.02
CA ASN A 21 -11.31 -26.02 28.92
C ASN A 21 -10.87 -26.80 27.67
N ARG A 22 -10.37 -26.12 26.62
CA ARG A 22 -10.02 -26.68 25.30
C ARG A 22 -11.24 -27.29 24.60
N GLU A 23 -12.32 -26.52 24.61
CA GLU A 23 -13.61 -26.89 24.03
C GLU A 23 -14.06 -25.79 23.07
N ILE A 24 -14.75 -26.15 21.98
CA ILE A 24 -15.55 -25.20 21.20
C ILE A 24 -17.02 -25.50 21.48
N TYR A 25 -17.70 -24.53 22.09
CA TYR A 25 -19.13 -24.57 22.32
C TYR A 25 -19.88 -24.12 21.06
N ARG A 26 -20.83 -24.94 20.63
CA ARG A 26 -21.76 -24.69 19.53
C ARG A 26 -23.15 -24.42 20.11
N VAL A 27 -23.61 -23.18 19.98
CA VAL A 27 -24.86 -22.66 20.53
C VAL A 27 -25.84 -22.35 19.41
N HIS A 28 -27.03 -22.96 19.45
CA HIS A 28 -28.16 -22.61 18.59
C HIS A 28 -29.21 -21.83 19.41
N PRO A 29 -29.79 -20.73 18.90
CA PRO A 29 -30.73 -19.84 19.61
C PRO A 29 -32.16 -20.44 19.74
N GLY A 30 -32.22 -21.73 20.07
CA GLY A 30 -33.43 -22.52 20.24
C GLY A 30 -34.47 -22.43 19.11
N PRO A 31 -35.71 -22.86 19.39
CA PRO A 31 -36.88 -22.53 18.59
C PRO A 31 -37.28 -21.05 18.58
N ASN A 32 -36.90 -20.25 19.59
CA ASN A 32 -37.37 -18.87 19.70
C ASN A 32 -36.59 -17.86 18.82
N GLY A 33 -35.33 -18.18 18.47
CA GLY A 33 -34.49 -17.37 17.58
C GLY A 33 -33.67 -16.28 18.28
N VAL A 34 -33.64 -16.27 19.61
CA VAL A 34 -32.85 -15.36 20.45
C VAL A 34 -31.88 -16.17 21.30
N PHE A 35 -30.64 -15.69 21.45
CA PHE A 35 -29.67 -16.25 22.40
C PHE A 35 -30.03 -15.78 23.83
N ASP A 36 -31.02 -16.41 24.46
CA ASP A 36 -31.52 -16.07 25.81
C ASP A 36 -31.12 -17.07 26.91
N GLY A 37 -30.25 -18.02 26.59
CA GLY A 37 -29.67 -18.99 27.53
C GLY A 37 -30.40 -20.33 27.53
N ILE A 38 -29.84 -21.30 28.26
CA ILE A 38 -30.44 -22.64 28.36
C ILE A 38 -31.67 -22.64 29.31
N PRO A 39 -32.58 -23.64 29.20
CA PRO A 39 -33.71 -23.77 30.10
C PRO A 39 -33.31 -23.82 31.58
N PRO A 40 -34.01 -23.12 32.50
CA PRO A 40 -35.33 -22.49 32.30
C PRO A 40 -35.27 -20.98 31.98
N ALA A 41 -34.11 -20.42 31.66
CA ALA A 41 -33.97 -18.98 31.38
C ALA A 41 -34.37 -18.63 29.93
N GLY A 42 -33.94 -19.48 28.99
CA GLY A 42 -34.24 -19.41 27.56
C GLY A 42 -34.44 -20.80 26.95
N ASP A 43 -34.29 -20.94 25.63
CA ASP A 43 -34.36 -22.24 24.94
C ASP A 43 -33.14 -22.62 24.06
N ASP A 44 -31.98 -22.00 24.32
CA ASP A 44 -30.69 -22.33 23.67
C ASP A 44 -30.36 -23.83 23.71
N GLN A 45 -29.83 -24.33 22.59
CA GLN A 45 -29.27 -25.68 22.49
C GLN A 45 -27.75 -25.60 22.39
N VAL A 46 -27.09 -25.94 23.50
CA VAL A 46 -25.62 -25.95 23.61
C VAL A 46 -25.09 -27.37 23.43
N THR A 47 -24.06 -27.49 22.60
CA THR A 47 -23.23 -28.69 22.41
C THR A 47 -21.75 -28.26 22.37
N GLN A 48 -20.79 -29.18 22.52
CA GLN A 48 -19.37 -28.82 22.49
C GLN A 48 -18.49 -29.96 22.00
N PHE A 49 -17.23 -29.65 21.64
CA PHE A 49 -16.21 -30.62 21.28
C PHE A 49 -14.79 -30.21 21.72
N ASP A 50 -14.03 -31.21 22.18
CA ASP A 50 -12.64 -31.14 22.63
C ASP A 50 -11.69 -30.78 21.47
N THR A 51 -10.92 -29.70 21.61
CA THR A 51 -9.93 -29.22 20.64
C THR A 51 -8.53 -29.81 20.87
N LEU A 52 -8.22 -30.20 22.11
CA LEU A 52 -6.97 -30.87 22.46
C LEU A 52 -6.87 -32.26 21.84
N ALA A 53 -8.02 -32.91 21.59
CA ALA A 53 -8.14 -34.18 20.87
C ALA A 53 -7.45 -34.19 19.50
N PHE A 54 -7.31 -33.03 18.85
CA PHE A 54 -6.54 -32.83 17.62
C PHE A 54 -5.37 -31.83 17.76
N GLY A 55 -5.01 -31.47 18.99
CA GLY A 55 -3.81 -30.70 19.32
C GLY A 55 -3.96 -29.18 19.28
N LEU A 56 -5.17 -28.64 19.22
CA LEU A 56 -5.44 -27.22 19.42
C LEU A 56 -5.60 -26.96 20.94
N ASP A 57 -4.48 -26.61 21.58
CA ASP A 57 -4.39 -26.22 23.00
C ASP A 57 -4.59 -24.70 23.14
N ASP A 58 -5.32 -24.26 24.16
CA ASP A 58 -5.83 -22.88 24.36
C ASP A 58 -6.35 -22.24 23.05
N PRO A 59 -7.53 -22.64 22.53
CA PRO A 59 -8.13 -21.97 21.39
C PRO A 59 -8.47 -20.49 21.70
N GLU A 60 -7.84 -19.56 20.98
CA GLU A 60 -7.99 -18.11 21.18
C GLU A 60 -8.67 -17.39 19.99
N GLY A 61 -8.57 -17.92 18.78
CA GLY A 61 -9.21 -17.36 17.59
C GLY A 61 -10.06 -18.38 16.86
N LEU A 62 -11.23 -17.97 16.37
CA LEU A 62 -12.12 -18.77 15.51
C LEU A 62 -12.61 -17.93 14.33
N ALA A 63 -12.78 -18.55 13.17
CA ALA A 63 -13.54 -18.00 12.03
C ALA A 63 -14.37 -19.11 11.39
N TYR A 64 -15.50 -18.76 10.75
CA TYR A 64 -16.37 -19.70 10.04
C TYR A 64 -16.36 -19.41 8.54
N ASP A 65 -16.08 -20.43 7.72
CA ASP A 65 -16.15 -20.31 6.27
C ASP A 65 -17.53 -20.72 5.75
N PRO A 66 -18.35 -19.79 5.21
CA PRO A 66 -19.66 -20.12 4.65
C PRO A 66 -19.59 -20.91 3.35
N VAL A 67 -18.42 -21.04 2.70
CA VAL A 67 -18.26 -21.79 1.45
C VAL A 67 -17.99 -23.27 1.69
N SER A 68 -17.05 -23.62 2.58
CA SER A 68 -16.80 -25.03 2.98
C SER A 68 -17.72 -25.51 4.10
N GLY A 69 -18.26 -24.61 4.92
CA GLY A 69 -18.95 -24.95 6.17
C GLY A 69 -18.01 -25.42 7.29
N HIS A 70 -16.71 -25.12 7.18
CA HIS A 70 -15.69 -25.44 8.17
C HIS A 70 -15.42 -24.27 9.12
N LEU A 71 -14.76 -24.57 10.24
CA LEU A 71 -14.20 -23.61 11.17
C LEU A 71 -12.68 -23.59 11.00
N PHE A 72 -12.10 -22.39 11.05
CA PHE A 72 -10.68 -22.16 11.23
C PHE A 72 -10.42 -21.76 12.69
N GLY A 73 -9.29 -22.21 13.26
CA GLY A 73 -8.94 -21.87 14.64
C GLY A 73 -7.43 -21.79 14.89
N VAL A 74 -7.04 -20.89 15.78
CA VAL A 74 -5.67 -20.74 16.32
C VAL A 74 -5.68 -20.73 17.84
N GLY A 75 -4.51 -20.91 18.43
CA GLY A 75 -4.32 -20.94 19.87
C GLY A 75 -2.84 -20.95 20.25
N ARG A 76 -2.53 -21.39 21.47
CA ARG A 76 -1.17 -21.43 22.06
C ARG A 76 -0.10 -22.15 21.22
N VAL A 77 -0.49 -23.05 20.32
CA VAL A 77 0.42 -23.75 19.41
C VAL A 77 0.82 -22.84 18.24
N ARG A 78 1.85 -22.01 18.47
CA ARG A 78 2.41 -21.09 17.48
C ARG A 78 2.72 -21.75 16.14
N GLY A 79 2.44 -21.02 15.06
CA GLY A 79 2.77 -21.43 13.70
C GLY A 79 1.82 -22.48 13.10
N VAL A 80 0.73 -22.85 13.79
CA VAL A 80 -0.24 -23.83 13.29
C VAL A 80 -1.65 -23.23 13.29
N LEU A 81 -2.30 -23.28 12.13
CA LEU A 81 -3.71 -22.99 11.93
C LEU A 81 -4.46 -24.31 11.74
N TYR A 82 -5.63 -24.44 12.36
CA TYR A 82 -6.42 -25.67 12.39
C TYR A 82 -7.71 -25.48 11.59
N GLU A 83 -7.93 -26.28 10.55
CA GLU A 83 -9.20 -26.37 9.84
C GLU A 83 -9.98 -27.59 10.35
N MET A 84 -11.22 -27.39 10.78
CA MET A 84 -12.04 -28.42 11.43
C MET A 84 -13.51 -28.32 10.99
N THR A 85 -14.25 -29.43 11.05
CA THR A 85 -15.70 -29.39 10.83
C THR A 85 -16.39 -28.71 12.02
N THR A 86 -17.57 -28.13 11.76
CA THR A 86 -18.51 -27.61 12.77
C THR A 86 -19.02 -28.67 13.78
N SER A 87 -18.59 -29.93 13.64
CA SER A 87 -18.86 -31.05 14.54
C SER A 87 -17.61 -31.60 15.24
N GLY A 88 -16.48 -30.87 15.24
CA GLY A 88 -15.28 -31.22 15.98
C GLY A 88 -14.41 -32.32 15.37
N SER A 89 -14.31 -32.40 14.04
CA SER A 89 -13.35 -33.28 13.36
C SER A 89 -12.31 -32.45 12.61
N LEU A 90 -11.02 -32.65 12.90
CA LEU A 90 -9.93 -32.01 12.17
C LEU A 90 -9.98 -32.40 10.68
N VAL A 91 -9.93 -31.40 9.81
CA VAL A 91 -9.82 -31.53 8.35
C VAL A 91 -8.34 -31.51 7.95
N ARG A 92 -7.60 -30.48 8.38
CA ARG A 92 -6.14 -30.35 8.22
C ARG A 92 -5.54 -29.37 9.21
N THR A 93 -4.24 -29.46 9.42
CA THR A 93 -3.42 -28.35 9.92
C THR A 93 -2.76 -27.62 8.76
N ILE A 94 -2.54 -26.32 8.92
CA ILE A 94 -1.91 -25.42 7.96
C ILE A 94 -0.72 -24.78 8.68
N ASP A 95 0.45 -24.79 8.03
CA ASP A 95 1.66 -24.15 8.54
C ASP A 95 1.58 -22.64 8.28
N ILE A 96 1.56 -21.86 9.37
CA ILE A 96 1.57 -20.40 9.37
C ILE A 96 2.81 -19.85 10.10
N SER A 97 3.86 -20.68 10.28
CA SER A 97 5.09 -20.29 10.98
C SER A 97 5.83 -19.12 10.32
N ALA A 98 5.61 -18.89 9.02
CA ALA A 98 6.12 -17.73 8.28
C ALA A 98 5.62 -16.37 8.82
N ALA A 99 4.53 -16.34 9.59
CA ALA A 99 4.08 -15.13 10.28
C ALA A 99 4.95 -14.77 11.51
N ASP A 100 5.70 -15.73 12.08
CA ASP A 100 6.42 -15.60 13.37
C ASP A 100 5.58 -15.01 14.52
N ALA A 101 4.26 -15.25 14.48
CA ALA A 101 3.33 -14.65 15.43
C ALA A 101 3.53 -15.19 16.86
N ARG A 102 3.50 -14.28 17.85
CA ARG A 102 3.85 -14.54 19.25
C ARG A 102 2.66 -15.02 20.08
N SER A 103 1.52 -14.40 19.87
CA SER A 103 0.31 -14.52 20.69
C SER A 103 -0.90 -14.45 19.77
N GLN A 104 -1.03 -15.46 18.90
CA GLN A 104 -2.12 -15.61 17.94
C GLN A 104 -3.47 -15.58 18.65
N ALA A 105 -4.37 -14.68 18.23
CA ALA A 105 -5.71 -14.55 18.78
C ALA A 105 -6.75 -14.46 17.64
N GLY A 106 -7.67 -13.51 17.72
CA GLY A 106 -8.84 -13.38 16.83
C GLY A 106 -8.57 -13.63 15.34
N LEU A 107 -9.49 -14.37 14.73
CA LEU A 107 -9.53 -14.68 13.29
C LEU A 107 -10.80 -14.08 12.68
N GLU A 108 -10.76 -13.74 11.40
CA GLU A 108 -11.96 -13.44 10.61
C GLU A 108 -11.73 -13.76 9.12
N LEU A 109 -12.78 -14.12 8.38
CA LEU A 109 -12.73 -14.28 6.92
C LEU A 109 -13.34 -13.07 6.22
N ALA A 110 -12.53 -12.39 5.42
CA ALA A 110 -12.93 -11.21 4.66
C ALA A 110 -12.32 -11.24 3.24
N PRO A 111 -12.79 -10.40 2.30
CA PRO A 111 -12.18 -10.29 0.98
C PRO A 111 -10.69 -9.94 1.07
N CYS A 112 -9.83 -10.61 0.29
CA CYS A 112 -8.38 -10.33 0.28
C CYS A 112 -8.10 -8.90 -0.18
N SER A 113 -7.11 -8.23 0.42
CA SER A 113 -6.75 -6.84 0.08
C SER A 113 -6.23 -6.69 -1.35
N GLN A 114 -5.60 -7.75 -1.88
CA GLN A 114 -5.06 -7.79 -3.24
C GLN A 114 -6.04 -8.37 -4.27
N ASP A 115 -7.13 -9.01 -3.83
CA ASP A 115 -8.11 -9.68 -4.69
C ASP A 115 -9.46 -9.86 -3.97
N VAL A 116 -10.33 -8.86 -4.08
CA VAL A 116 -11.64 -8.83 -3.41
C VAL A 116 -12.63 -9.90 -3.91
N ALA A 117 -12.28 -10.69 -4.93
CA ALA A 117 -13.06 -11.86 -5.37
C ALA A 117 -12.66 -13.17 -4.64
N ARG A 118 -11.68 -13.11 -3.72
CA ARG A 118 -11.21 -14.24 -2.91
C ARG A 118 -11.32 -13.93 -1.42
N SER A 119 -11.47 -14.97 -0.60
CA SER A 119 -11.48 -14.84 0.86
C SER A 119 -10.09 -15.08 1.43
N CYS A 120 -9.62 -14.16 2.26
CA CYS A 120 -8.40 -14.31 3.04
C CYS A 120 -8.75 -14.41 4.53
N LEU A 121 -7.98 -15.21 5.26
CA LEU A 121 -8.12 -15.33 6.71
C LEU A 121 -7.26 -14.25 7.38
N TYR A 122 -7.90 -13.29 8.01
CA TYR A 122 -7.21 -12.29 8.82
C TYR A 122 -6.95 -12.86 10.21
N MET A 123 -5.77 -12.60 10.75
CA MET A 123 -5.33 -13.09 12.07
C MET A 123 -4.61 -11.97 12.83
N VAL A 124 -5.02 -11.69 14.07
CA VAL A 124 -4.27 -10.80 14.96
C VAL A 124 -3.26 -11.58 15.82
N ASP A 125 -2.15 -10.92 16.11
CA ASP A 125 -1.12 -11.32 17.08
C ASP A 125 -1.02 -10.24 18.14
N ARG A 126 -1.26 -10.61 19.40
CA ARG A 126 -1.20 -9.69 20.54
C ARG A 126 0.23 -9.28 20.91
N GLY A 127 1.26 -9.91 20.33
CA GLY A 127 2.66 -9.58 20.58
C GLY A 127 3.10 -9.97 22.00
N VAL A 128 3.69 -9.03 22.73
CA VAL A 128 3.99 -9.10 24.16
C VAL A 128 2.82 -8.53 24.96
N ASP A 129 2.48 -9.20 26.06
CA ASP A 129 1.31 -8.87 26.88
C ASP A 129 1.48 -7.53 27.62
N ASN A 130 0.59 -6.57 27.32
CA ASN A 130 0.70 -5.18 27.78
C ASN A 130 0.29 -4.96 29.25
N ASP A 131 -0.12 -6.02 29.94
CA ASP A 131 -0.45 -6.11 31.37
C ASP A 131 0.67 -5.56 32.29
N SER A 132 1.92 -5.49 31.80
CA SER A 132 3.08 -4.97 32.54
C SER A 132 3.85 -3.81 31.89
N ASP A 133 3.64 -3.53 30.60
CA ASP A 133 4.01 -2.26 29.97
C ASP A 133 2.85 -1.80 29.05
N PRO A 134 2.04 -0.81 29.47
CA PRO A 134 0.89 -0.34 28.70
C PRO A 134 1.28 0.52 27.47
N ASN A 135 2.57 0.62 27.15
CA ASN A 135 3.09 1.28 25.95
C ASN A 135 3.66 0.26 24.93
N GLU A 136 3.67 -1.03 25.25
CA GLU A 136 4.06 -2.10 24.33
C GLU A 136 3.09 -2.15 23.14
N ASN A 137 3.65 -2.21 21.93
CA ASN A 137 2.91 -2.05 20.68
C ASN A 137 3.55 -2.88 19.54
N ASP A 138 4.01 -4.09 19.87
CA ASP A 138 4.57 -5.06 18.90
C ASP A 138 3.50 -6.00 18.28
N GLY A 139 2.22 -5.80 18.64
CA GLY A 139 1.07 -6.49 18.08
C GLY A 139 0.85 -6.20 16.58
N LYS A 140 0.27 -7.16 15.87
CA LYS A 140 0.20 -7.17 14.40
C LYS A 140 -1.12 -7.73 13.88
N LEU A 141 -1.46 -7.37 12.64
CA LEU A 141 -2.46 -8.02 11.81
C LEU A 141 -1.77 -8.72 10.64
N TYR A 142 -2.16 -9.96 10.35
CA TYR A 142 -1.73 -10.72 9.17
C TYR A 142 -2.92 -11.03 8.28
N GLU A 143 -2.70 -10.96 6.97
CA GLU A 143 -3.60 -11.50 5.94
C GLU A 143 -3.04 -12.84 5.46
N LEU A 144 -3.82 -13.90 5.56
CA LEU A 144 -3.42 -15.26 5.16
C LEU A 144 -4.24 -15.69 3.93
N ASP A 145 -3.60 -15.64 2.77
CA ASP A 145 -4.16 -16.19 1.54
C ASP A 145 -4.07 -17.73 1.56
N LEU A 146 -5.20 -18.36 1.86
CA LEU A 146 -5.34 -19.82 1.89
C LEU A 146 -5.90 -20.39 0.57
N GLY A 147 -6.04 -19.57 -0.47
CA GLY A 147 -6.63 -19.94 -1.76
C GLY A 147 -8.14 -20.16 -1.71
N LEU A 148 -8.86 -19.54 -0.77
CA LEU A 148 -10.31 -19.70 -0.61
C LEU A 148 -11.06 -18.83 -1.64
N SER A 149 -12.09 -19.38 -2.26
CA SER A 149 -13.03 -18.64 -3.11
C SER A 149 -13.83 -17.64 -2.28
N GLY A 150 -13.99 -16.42 -2.78
CA GLY A 150 -14.80 -15.38 -2.13
C GLY A 150 -16.29 -15.73 -2.10
N PRO A 151 -17.09 -15.06 -1.26
CA PRO A 151 -18.53 -15.06 -1.40
C PRO A 151 -18.94 -14.46 -2.75
N ASP A 152 -19.91 -15.08 -3.43
CA ASP A 152 -20.50 -14.56 -4.67
C ASP A 152 -21.10 -13.16 -4.38
N PRO A 153 -20.72 -12.09 -5.12
CA PRO A 153 -21.06 -10.71 -4.78
C PRO A 153 -22.58 -10.49 -4.76
N THR A 154 -23.14 -10.60 -3.56
CA THR A 154 -24.58 -10.59 -3.32
C THR A 154 -25.08 -9.15 -3.24
N GLU A 155 -26.05 -8.79 -4.08
CA GLU A 155 -26.64 -7.45 -4.09
C GLU A 155 -27.19 -7.05 -2.71
N THR A 156 -27.05 -5.76 -2.35
CA THR A 156 -27.45 -5.23 -1.05
C THR A 156 -28.92 -5.55 -0.74
N PRO A 157 -29.23 -6.29 0.35
CA PRO A 157 -30.58 -6.79 0.60
C PRO A 157 -31.54 -5.64 0.91
N THR A 158 -32.45 -5.35 -0.03
CA THR A 158 -33.50 -4.34 0.14
C THR A 158 -34.50 -4.81 1.21
N SER A 159 -34.58 -4.07 2.32
CA SER A 159 -35.38 -4.45 3.49
C SER A 159 -36.89 -4.48 3.21
N THR A 160 -37.44 -5.69 3.15
CA THR A 160 -38.89 -5.93 3.06
C THR A 160 -39.37 -6.62 4.35
N PRO A 161 -40.37 -6.07 5.07
CA PRO A 161 -40.73 -6.57 6.39
C PRO A 161 -41.50 -7.91 6.36
N THR A 162 -41.01 -8.90 7.10
CA THR A 162 -41.60 -10.23 7.25
C THR A 162 -42.85 -10.22 8.16
N PRO A 163 -43.98 -10.87 7.77
CA PRO A 163 -45.16 -10.99 8.63
C PRO A 163 -45.03 -12.09 9.70
N THR A 164 -45.70 -11.87 10.84
CA THR A 164 -45.61 -12.66 12.09
C THR A 164 -46.14 -14.11 11.98
N PRO A 165 -45.50 -15.10 12.63
CA PRO A 165 -46.02 -16.48 12.74
C PRO A 165 -47.16 -16.63 13.78
N SER A 166 -47.81 -17.80 13.79
CA SER A 166 -48.93 -18.15 14.69
C SER A 166 -48.81 -19.61 15.18
N GLU A 167 -49.23 -19.89 16.42
CA GLU A 167 -48.96 -21.14 17.16
C GLU A 167 -50.03 -22.26 17.02
N THR A 168 -49.86 -23.32 17.84
CA THR A 168 -50.78 -24.39 18.31
C THR A 168 -50.74 -25.79 17.62
N PRO A 169 -50.92 -26.91 18.37
CA PRO A 169 -50.01 -28.07 18.26
C PRO A 169 -50.66 -29.50 18.35
N GLU A 170 -49.87 -30.50 18.80
CA GLU A 170 -50.17 -31.90 19.22
C GLU A 170 -50.30 -33.05 18.18
N GLY A 171 -49.66 -34.21 18.48
CA GLY A 171 -49.83 -35.50 17.76
C GLY A 171 -48.71 -36.54 18.04
N PRO A 172 -48.97 -37.80 18.50
CA PRO A 172 -47.94 -38.64 19.15
C PRO A 172 -47.41 -39.92 18.42
N THR A 173 -46.39 -40.52 19.06
CA THR A 173 -45.51 -41.69 18.76
C THR A 173 -46.21 -43.05 18.50
N PRO A 174 -45.55 -44.01 17.80
CA PRO A 174 -44.85 -45.14 18.48
C PRO A 174 -43.56 -45.67 17.78
N THR A 175 -42.41 -45.81 18.47
CA THR A 175 -41.85 -47.07 19.05
C THR A 175 -40.83 -47.83 18.15
N PRO A 176 -39.66 -48.28 18.66
CA PRO A 176 -38.55 -48.82 17.85
C PRO A 176 -38.59 -50.35 17.60
N THR A 177 -37.61 -50.88 16.85
CA THR A 177 -37.37 -52.33 16.66
C THR A 177 -35.87 -52.62 16.39
N ASP A 178 -35.27 -53.51 17.18
CA ASP A 178 -33.90 -54.00 17.00
C ASP A 178 -33.78 -55.10 15.93
N THR A 179 -32.70 -55.09 15.14
CA THR A 179 -32.14 -56.30 14.48
C THR A 179 -30.65 -56.04 14.15
N PRO A 180 -29.72 -56.93 14.49
CA PRO A 180 -28.29 -56.70 14.30
C PRO A 180 -27.78 -57.01 12.88
N THR A 181 -26.75 -56.29 12.44
CA THR A 181 -26.06 -56.42 11.14
C THR A 181 -24.62 -56.94 11.35
N PRO A 182 -24.08 -57.82 10.48
CA PRO A 182 -22.90 -58.65 10.83
C PRO A 182 -21.51 -58.04 10.56
N SER A 183 -20.50 -58.70 11.15
CA SER A 183 -19.06 -58.45 11.03
C SER A 183 -18.52 -58.51 9.57
N PRO A 184 -17.50 -57.70 9.20
CA PRO A 184 -17.08 -57.52 7.81
C PRO A 184 -16.35 -58.73 7.19
N THR A 185 -16.40 -58.80 5.86
CA THR A 185 -15.59 -59.68 4.99
C THR A 185 -14.84 -58.81 3.97
N PRO A 186 -13.52 -58.96 3.77
CA PRO A 186 -12.72 -58.03 2.96
C PRO A 186 -12.84 -58.29 1.45
N THR A 187 -12.83 -57.23 0.63
CA THR A 187 -12.79 -57.35 -0.85
C THR A 187 -12.00 -56.21 -1.51
N SER A 188 -11.11 -56.59 -2.45
CA SER A 188 -10.46 -55.80 -3.52
C SER A 188 -9.79 -54.43 -3.22
N THR A 189 -8.46 -54.41 -3.38
CA THR A 189 -7.64 -53.21 -3.63
C THR A 189 -8.06 -52.49 -4.94
N PRO A 190 -8.11 -51.14 -4.99
CA PRO A 190 -8.26 -50.41 -6.25
C PRO A 190 -6.98 -50.44 -7.10
N THR A 191 -7.13 -50.34 -8.42
CA THR A 191 -6.01 -50.32 -9.38
C THR A 191 -5.42 -48.91 -9.48
N SER A 192 -4.09 -48.79 -9.54
CA SER A 192 -3.38 -47.51 -9.65
C SER A 192 -3.51 -46.85 -11.02
N THR A 193 -4.03 -45.62 -11.05
CA THR A 193 -3.86 -44.67 -12.18
C THR A 193 -2.36 -44.42 -12.40
N PRO A 194 -1.87 -44.33 -13.66
CA PRO A 194 -0.47 -44.01 -13.91
C PRO A 194 -0.13 -42.58 -13.44
N SER A 195 0.95 -42.46 -12.68
CA SER A 195 1.58 -41.17 -12.35
C SER A 195 2.06 -40.48 -13.62
N PRO A 196 2.03 -39.13 -13.71
CA PRO A 196 2.81 -38.41 -14.72
C PRO A 196 4.28 -38.83 -14.61
N THR A 197 4.95 -38.92 -15.76
CA THR A 197 6.40 -39.18 -15.83
C THR A 197 7.13 -37.94 -15.35
N ALA A 198 8.04 -38.09 -14.39
CA ALA A 198 8.88 -36.99 -13.94
C ALA A 198 9.76 -36.50 -15.10
N THR A 199 9.68 -35.21 -15.41
CA THR A 199 10.63 -34.55 -16.31
C THR A 199 12.00 -34.52 -15.63
N GLU A 200 13.04 -34.93 -16.36
CA GLU A 200 14.41 -34.89 -15.85
C GLU A 200 14.82 -33.43 -15.58
N PRO A 201 15.45 -33.10 -14.43
CA PRO A 201 15.86 -31.74 -14.13
C PRO A 201 16.79 -31.18 -15.23
N PRO A 202 16.66 -29.90 -15.62
CA PRO A 202 17.56 -29.30 -16.59
C PRO A 202 18.99 -29.39 -16.08
N ALA A 203 19.90 -29.87 -16.93
CA ALA A 203 21.31 -29.96 -16.59
C ALA A 203 21.86 -28.57 -16.24
N THR A 204 22.64 -28.46 -15.17
CA THR A 204 23.24 -27.19 -14.74
C THR A 204 24.74 -27.15 -14.98
N GLY A 205 25.23 -25.95 -15.29
CA GLY A 205 26.66 -25.63 -15.29
C GLY A 205 26.98 -24.53 -14.26
N THR A 206 28.26 -24.30 -14.01
CA THR A 206 28.72 -23.32 -13.00
C THR A 206 29.92 -22.53 -13.52
N LEU A 207 29.95 -21.23 -13.22
CA LEU A 207 31.08 -20.32 -13.43
C LEU A 207 31.48 -19.66 -12.10
N THR A 208 32.74 -19.26 -11.98
CA THR A 208 33.27 -18.57 -10.79
C THR A 208 34.01 -17.30 -11.22
N PHE A 209 33.64 -16.17 -10.61
CA PHE A 209 34.19 -14.85 -10.90
C PHE A 209 34.86 -14.29 -9.64
N GLY A 210 36.11 -13.82 -9.74
CA GLY A 210 36.76 -13.10 -8.63
C GLY A 210 36.29 -11.64 -8.54
N SER A 211 36.47 -10.99 -7.39
CA SER A 211 36.23 -9.55 -7.27
C SER A 211 37.14 -8.77 -8.23
N VAL A 212 36.55 -7.90 -9.06
CA VAL A 212 37.27 -6.97 -9.93
C VAL A 212 37.62 -5.68 -9.20
N ALA A 213 36.88 -5.35 -8.14
CA ALA A 213 37.26 -4.34 -7.16
C ALA A 213 36.74 -4.72 -5.76
N ASP A 214 37.48 -4.40 -4.70
CA ASP A 214 36.96 -4.33 -3.34
C ASP A 214 37.64 -3.28 -2.47
N ALA A 215 36.89 -2.74 -1.51
CA ALA A 215 37.33 -1.71 -0.58
C ALA A 215 36.45 -1.76 0.68
N TRP A 216 36.93 -1.18 1.79
CA TRP A 216 36.08 -0.89 2.93
C TRP A 216 36.19 0.58 3.32
N VAL A 217 35.23 1.07 4.11
CA VAL A 217 35.12 2.46 4.55
C VAL A 217 34.83 2.51 6.05
N ASN A 218 35.22 3.60 6.71
CA ASN A 218 35.14 3.78 8.15
C ASN A 218 34.69 5.20 8.50
N GLY A 219 33.58 5.34 9.24
CA GLY A 219 33.01 6.63 9.65
C GLY A 219 33.91 7.40 10.61
N GLY A 220 34.66 6.69 11.47
CA GLY A 220 35.74 7.25 12.29
C GLY A 220 36.99 7.73 11.52
N SER A 221 37.08 7.54 10.20
CA SER A 221 38.20 7.98 9.35
C SER A 221 37.73 8.39 7.94
N PRO A 222 36.80 9.35 7.82
CA PRO A 222 35.81 9.33 6.73
C PRO A 222 36.31 9.78 5.36
N THR A 223 37.51 10.37 5.29
CA THR A 223 38.21 10.73 4.04
C THR A 223 39.29 9.72 3.63
N THR A 224 39.41 8.59 4.35
CA THR A 224 40.43 7.57 4.09
C THR A 224 39.90 6.53 3.09
N ASN A 225 40.70 6.25 2.07
CA ASN A 225 40.47 5.13 1.16
C ASN A 225 41.22 3.89 1.67
N TYR A 226 40.54 2.73 1.66
CA TYR A 226 41.14 1.44 2.04
C TYR A 226 41.13 0.42 0.89
N GLY A 227 40.97 0.83 -0.37
CA GLY A 227 40.95 -0.03 -1.58
C GLY A 227 42.27 -0.70 -1.96
N THR A 228 43.20 -0.82 -1.01
CA THR A 228 44.40 -1.68 -1.10
C THR A 228 44.67 -2.44 0.21
N ALA A 229 43.71 -2.47 1.14
CA ALA A 229 43.83 -3.15 2.42
C ALA A 229 43.53 -4.65 2.23
N LYS A 230 44.44 -5.53 2.69
CA LYS A 230 44.33 -6.99 2.55
C LYS A 230 43.15 -7.64 3.32
N LYS A 231 42.36 -6.82 3.98
CA LYS A 231 41.17 -7.16 4.75
C LYS A 231 40.11 -6.10 4.48
N LEU A 232 38.86 -6.55 4.45
CA LEU A 232 37.67 -5.73 4.34
C LEU A 232 36.96 -5.82 5.69
N ASN A 233 37.01 -4.75 6.48
CA ASN A 233 36.40 -4.75 7.81
C ASN A 233 34.92 -4.37 7.72
N VAL A 234 34.11 -5.05 8.53
CA VAL A 234 32.69 -4.80 8.80
C VAL A 234 32.47 -5.18 10.28
N ASP A 235 33.41 -4.79 11.16
CA ASP A 235 33.45 -5.21 12.57
C ASP A 235 32.54 -4.31 13.45
N LEU A 236 32.22 -3.09 12.98
CA LEU A 236 31.41 -2.07 13.66
C LEU A 236 30.32 -1.46 12.74
N PRO A 237 29.26 -0.83 13.29
CA PRO A 237 28.21 -0.17 12.50
C PRO A 237 28.70 1.00 11.61
N ASP A 238 29.82 1.63 11.96
CA ASP A 238 30.47 2.65 11.13
C ASP A 238 31.53 2.07 10.18
N GLU A 239 31.49 0.76 9.90
CA GLU A 239 32.31 0.08 8.90
C GLU A 239 31.45 -0.65 7.86
N GLN A 240 31.79 -0.48 6.58
CA GLN A 240 31.14 -1.18 5.47
C GLN A 240 32.17 -1.67 4.44
N ALA A 241 31.92 -2.84 3.84
CA ALA A 241 32.81 -3.45 2.84
C ALA A 241 32.12 -3.63 1.49
N TYR A 242 32.70 -3.04 0.45
CA TYR A 242 32.23 -3.04 -0.93
C TYR A 242 33.00 -4.06 -1.77
N MET A 243 32.29 -4.76 -2.64
CA MET A 243 32.88 -5.62 -3.67
C MET A 243 32.18 -5.37 -5.02
N ARG A 244 32.88 -5.61 -6.11
CA ARG A 244 32.32 -5.58 -7.48
C ARG A 244 32.81 -6.79 -8.26
N PHE A 245 31.92 -7.38 -9.04
CA PHE A 245 32.16 -8.53 -9.90
C PHE A 245 31.79 -8.18 -11.35
N ASN A 246 32.45 -8.81 -12.30
CA ASN A 246 32.12 -8.74 -13.72
C ASN A 246 31.76 -10.16 -14.20
N VAL A 247 30.47 -10.44 -14.28
CA VAL A 247 29.91 -11.72 -14.72
C VAL A 247 29.82 -11.69 -16.25
N ALA A 248 30.43 -12.67 -16.91
CA ALA A 248 30.50 -12.74 -18.36
C ALA A 248 30.59 -14.19 -18.87
N GLY A 249 29.92 -14.49 -19.97
CA GLY A 249 29.91 -15.79 -20.62
C GLY A 249 28.95 -16.81 -20.00
N VAL A 250 27.93 -16.39 -19.25
CA VAL A 250 26.87 -17.28 -18.75
C VAL A 250 25.98 -17.72 -19.93
N PRO A 251 25.96 -19.00 -20.32
CA PRO A 251 25.38 -19.43 -21.60
C PRO A 251 23.90 -19.85 -21.51
N GLY A 252 23.21 -19.48 -20.43
CA GLY A 252 21.81 -19.85 -20.14
C GLY A 252 21.29 -19.09 -18.91
N ALA A 253 20.03 -19.30 -18.54
CA ALA A 253 19.42 -18.61 -17.40
C ALA A 253 20.15 -18.92 -16.08
N VAL A 254 20.36 -17.90 -15.24
CA VAL A 254 20.93 -18.09 -13.90
C VAL A 254 19.91 -18.82 -13.02
N GLN A 255 20.35 -19.89 -12.37
CA GLN A 255 19.58 -20.70 -11.42
C GLN A 255 19.94 -20.38 -9.98
N SER A 256 21.18 -19.98 -9.71
CA SER A 256 21.61 -19.39 -8.45
C SER A 256 22.91 -18.59 -8.59
N ALA A 257 23.14 -17.64 -7.71
CA ALA A 257 24.42 -16.96 -7.55
C ALA A 257 24.80 -16.87 -6.07
N THR A 258 25.95 -17.46 -5.72
CA THR A 258 26.45 -17.56 -4.35
C THR A 258 27.72 -16.75 -4.21
N LEU A 259 27.69 -15.71 -3.37
CA LEU A 259 28.86 -14.92 -3.00
C LEU A 259 29.61 -15.62 -1.86
N ARG A 260 30.88 -15.91 -2.08
CA ARG A 260 31.76 -16.63 -1.15
C ARG A 260 32.84 -15.68 -0.66
N VAL A 261 32.91 -15.48 0.65
CA VAL A 261 33.86 -14.58 1.31
C VAL A 261 34.65 -15.31 2.39
N TYR A 262 35.97 -15.13 2.41
CA TYR A 262 36.82 -15.84 3.38
C TYR A 262 36.96 -15.06 4.69
N VAL A 263 36.50 -15.66 5.79
CA VAL A 263 36.37 -15.00 7.10
C VAL A 263 37.73 -14.93 7.81
N THR A 264 38.18 -13.70 8.11
CA THR A 264 39.48 -13.42 8.76
C THR A 264 39.35 -12.81 10.16
N ASN A 265 38.14 -12.46 10.58
CA ASN A 265 37.71 -12.22 11.97
C ASN A 265 36.30 -12.81 12.13
N SER A 266 36.04 -13.52 13.24
CA SER A 266 34.80 -14.29 13.43
C SER A 266 33.69 -13.50 14.09
N SER A 267 32.44 -13.75 13.68
CA SER A 267 31.23 -13.20 14.30
C SER A 267 30.19 -14.28 14.62
N ASN A 268 29.35 -14.01 15.63
CA ASN A 268 28.14 -14.79 15.94
C ASN A 268 26.84 -14.11 15.43
N ASN A 269 26.93 -12.90 14.89
CA ASN A 269 25.85 -12.17 14.19
C ASN A 269 26.51 -11.36 13.06
N GLY A 270 26.83 -12.05 11.96
CA GLY A 270 27.55 -11.51 10.82
C GLY A 270 26.78 -10.42 10.06
N PRO A 271 27.50 -9.61 9.25
CA PRO A 271 26.88 -8.57 8.44
C PRO A 271 25.91 -9.14 7.40
N SER A 272 24.91 -8.32 7.07
CA SER A 272 24.01 -8.54 5.92
C SER A 272 24.70 -8.04 4.65
N VAL A 273 24.43 -8.70 3.53
CA VAL A 273 24.90 -8.26 2.21
C VAL A 273 23.75 -7.68 1.40
N TYR A 274 24.00 -6.55 0.76
CA TYR A 274 23.05 -5.78 -0.05
C TYR A 274 23.62 -5.57 -1.45
N GLY A 275 22.76 -5.27 -2.42
CA GLY A 275 23.21 -4.63 -3.66
C GLY A 275 23.68 -3.20 -3.41
N THR A 276 24.42 -2.62 -4.33
CA THR A 276 24.73 -1.18 -4.37
C THR A 276 25.12 -0.76 -5.80
N THR A 277 25.24 0.55 -6.06
CA THR A 277 25.53 1.08 -7.40
C THR A 277 26.94 0.72 -7.88
N ASN A 278 27.13 0.79 -9.21
CA ASN A 278 28.37 0.38 -9.89
C ASN A 278 29.34 1.53 -10.18
N ASP A 279 29.05 2.76 -9.75
CA ASP A 279 29.75 4.00 -10.13
C ASP A 279 30.97 4.34 -9.24
N TRP A 280 31.07 3.74 -8.04
CA TRP A 280 32.22 3.92 -7.17
C TRP A 280 33.55 3.40 -7.79
N ALA A 281 34.65 4.06 -7.45
CA ALA A 281 35.99 3.62 -7.85
C ALA A 281 36.85 3.25 -6.64
N GLU A 282 37.47 2.09 -6.72
CA GLU A 282 38.26 1.44 -5.66
C GLU A 282 39.35 2.33 -5.06
N GLY A 283 40.05 3.11 -5.89
CA GLY A 283 41.11 4.03 -5.44
C GLY A 283 40.61 5.39 -4.92
N THR A 284 39.30 5.64 -4.89
CA THR A 284 38.72 6.94 -4.46
C THR A 284 37.50 6.81 -3.55
N ILE A 285 37.00 5.61 -3.27
CA ILE A 285 35.92 5.37 -2.31
C ILE A 285 36.41 5.61 -0.88
N THR A 286 35.62 6.34 -0.12
CA THR A 286 35.80 6.77 1.28
C THR A 286 34.42 6.83 1.92
N TRP A 287 34.30 6.99 3.24
CA TRP A 287 32.98 7.14 3.88
C TRP A 287 32.17 8.32 3.29
N ASN A 288 32.85 9.44 3.00
CA ASN A 288 32.21 10.63 2.44
C ASN A 288 31.69 10.49 0.99
N ASN A 289 31.96 9.37 0.31
CA ASN A 289 31.49 9.12 -1.07
C ASN A 289 31.26 7.62 -1.35
N HIS A 290 30.96 6.83 -0.32
CA HIS A 290 30.48 5.47 -0.51
C HIS A 290 29.04 5.50 -1.05
N PRO A 291 28.67 4.64 -2.01
CA PRO A 291 27.29 4.54 -2.46
C PRO A 291 26.45 3.76 -1.44
N SER A 292 25.20 4.18 -1.22
CA SER A 292 24.33 3.53 -0.24
C SER A 292 24.11 2.04 -0.54
N PRO A 293 23.95 1.20 0.49
CA PRO A 293 23.31 -0.10 0.34
C PRO A 293 21.90 0.04 -0.25
N ASN A 294 21.49 -0.92 -1.08
CA ASN A 294 20.08 -1.08 -1.44
C ASN A 294 19.26 -1.44 -0.17
N THR A 295 17.95 -1.17 -0.17
CA THR A 295 17.07 -1.36 0.99
C THR A 295 16.91 -2.83 1.44
N ALA A 296 16.79 -3.75 0.49
CA ALA A 296 16.62 -5.18 0.77
C ALA A 296 17.98 -5.89 0.92
N ALA A 297 18.17 -6.57 2.05
CA ALA A 297 19.28 -7.51 2.22
C ALA A 297 19.08 -8.71 1.28
N LEU A 298 20.10 -9.04 0.50
CA LEU A 298 20.12 -10.22 -0.37
C LEU A 298 20.25 -11.50 0.47
N ALA A 299 21.11 -11.46 1.50
CA ALA A 299 21.25 -12.51 2.51
C ALA A 299 21.92 -12.00 3.79
N THR A 300 21.67 -12.69 4.90
CA THR A 300 22.33 -12.48 6.20
C THR A 300 22.86 -13.80 6.73
N VAL A 301 24.15 -13.88 7.04
CA VAL A 301 24.77 -15.09 7.61
C VAL A 301 25.12 -14.82 9.07
N GLN A 302 24.35 -15.42 9.97
CA GLN A 302 24.48 -15.21 11.42
C GLN A 302 25.84 -15.68 11.97
N ASN A 303 26.20 -16.95 11.77
CA ASN A 303 27.43 -17.53 12.33
C ASN A 303 28.57 -17.52 11.29
N LEU A 304 29.66 -16.82 11.60
CA LEU A 304 30.86 -16.67 10.75
C LEU A 304 32.11 -17.16 11.50
N PRO A 305 32.45 -18.46 11.43
CA PRO A 305 33.69 -18.98 11.98
C PRO A 305 34.92 -18.39 11.28
N VAL A 306 36.02 -18.17 12.01
CA VAL A 306 37.27 -17.66 11.41
C VAL A 306 37.99 -18.77 10.64
N SER A 307 38.64 -18.40 9.54
CA SER A 307 39.37 -19.29 8.60
C SER A 307 38.49 -20.25 7.79
N THR A 308 37.19 -19.97 7.67
CA THR A 308 36.26 -20.66 6.75
C THR A 308 35.77 -19.72 5.65
N TRP A 309 35.27 -20.30 4.55
CA TRP A 309 34.41 -19.58 3.62
C TRP A 309 33.02 -19.42 4.25
N ALA A 310 32.46 -18.21 4.15
CA ALA A 310 31.04 -17.96 4.35
C ALA A 310 30.40 -17.74 2.98
N GLU A 311 29.15 -18.20 2.83
CA GLU A 311 28.45 -18.26 1.55
C GLU A 311 27.10 -17.57 1.71
N TYR A 312 26.88 -16.53 0.91
CA TYR A 312 25.70 -15.67 0.89
C TYR A 312 24.96 -15.88 -0.42
N ASP A 313 23.64 -16.04 -0.37
CA ASP A 313 22.81 -16.03 -1.59
C ASP A 313 22.70 -14.59 -2.11
N VAL A 314 23.01 -14.40 -3.39
CA VAL A 314 22.87 -13.13 -4.11
C VAL A 314 22.17 -13.35 -5.47
N THR A 315 21.42 -14.45 -5.61
CA THR A 315 20.68 -14.80 -6.83
C THR A 315 19.73 -13.69 -7.27
N ALA A 316 19.10 -13.00 -6.32
CA ALA A 316 18.22 -11.86 -6.58
C ALA A 316 18.93 -10.64 -7.22
N LEU A 317 20.26 -10.55 -7.13
CA LEU A 317 21.06 -9.49 -7.77
C LEU A 317 21.59 -9.92 -9.14
N VAL A 318 21.96 -11.20 -9.32
CA VAL A 318 22.77 -11.66 -10.46
C VAL A 318 21.90 -12.45 -11.45
N THR A 319 21.32 -11.74 -12.41
CA THR A 319 20.37 -12.29 -13.39
C THR A 319 21.01 -12.79 -14.70
N GLY A 320 22.27 -12.43 -14.98
CA GLY A 320 22.97 -12.83 -16.21
C GLY A 320 24.37 -12.24 -16.33
N ASP A 321 24.84 -12.02 -17.57
CA ASP A 321 26.07 -11.27 -17.84
C ASP A 321 25.90 -9.79 -17.46
N GLY A 322 26.83 -9.25 -16.67
CA GLY A 322 26.72 -7.88 -16.14
C GLY A 322 27.79 -7.53 -15.11
N VAL A 323 27.83 -6.26 -14.73
CA VAL A 323 28.67 -5.76 -13.63
C VAL A 323 27.78 -5.61 -12.39
N TYR A 324 28.17 -6.25 -11.30
CA TYR A 324 27.37 -6.32 -10.08
C TYR A 324 28.19 -5.87 -8.88
N SER A 325 27.66 -4.94 -8.09
CA SER A 325 28.27 -4.49 -6.84
C SER A 325 27.43 -4.84 -5.63
N VAL A 326 28.12 -5.19 -4.55
CA VAL A 326 27.54 -5.54 -3.26
C VAL A 326 28.23 -4.77 -2.14
N VAL A 327 27.52 -4.56 -1.05
CA VAL A 327 28.04 -4.00 0.19
C VAL A 327 27.62 -4.84 1.40
N PHE A 328 28.54 -5.05 2.32
CA PHE A 328 28.29 -5.65 3.63
C PHE A 328 28.14 -4.56 4.69
N VAL A 329 27.09 -4.65 5.51
CA VAL A 329 26.78 -3.72 6.60
C VAL A 329 26.65 -4.50 7.92
N ALA A 330 27.26 -3.98 9.00
CA ALA A 330 27.28 -4.65 10.29
C ALA A 330 25.92 -4.60 11.01
N ASN A 331 25.31 -5.77 11.25
CA ASN A 331 24.08 -5.89 12.05
C ASN A 331 24.34 -5.81 13.58
N SER A 332 25.58 -5.61 14.01
CA SER A 332 25.96 -5.56 15.43
C SER A 332 27.33 -4.88 15.65
N THR A 333 27.65 -4.59 16.91
CA THR A 333 28.99 -4.15 17.36
C THR A 333 29.99 -5.30 17.53
N ALA A 334 29.65 -6.49 17.01
CA ALA A 334 30.49 -7.69 17.02
C ALA A 334 30.53 -8.29 15.60
N GLY A 335 30.81 -7.44 14.60
CA GLY A 335 30.82 -7.80 13.19
C GLY A 335 31.99 -8.69 12.76
N ALA A 336 32.34 -8.64 11.47
CA ALA A 336 33.32 -9.54 10.86
C ALA A 336 34.25 -8.83 9.86
N ALA A 337 35.42 -9.42 9.60
CA ALA A 337 36.37 -8.93 8.61
C ALA A 337 36.74 -10.03 7.60
N PHE A 338 36.60 -9.74 6.32
CA PHE A 338 36.84 -10.68 5.21
C PHE A 338 38.23 -10.45 4.58
N SER A 339 38.73 -11.44 3.82
CA SER A 339 39.91 -11.26 2.95
C SER A 339 39.54 -10.40 1.73
N SER A 340 40.37 -9.42 1.39
CA SER A 340 40.23 -8.62 0.16
C SER A 340 40.80 -9.35 -1.07
N ARG A 341 40.66 -8.74 -2.25
CA ARG A 341 41.34 -9.11 -3.50
C ARG A 341 42.87 -9.18 -3.37
N GLU A 342 43.49 -8.33 -2.54
CA GLU A 342 44.93 -8.30 -2.21
C GLU A 342 45.30 -9.24 -1.04
N GLY A 343 44.31 -9.89 -0.44
CA GLY A 343 44.46 -10.88 0.62
C GLY A 343 44.97 -12.23 0.11
N THR A 344 44.69 -13.29 0.86
CA THR A 344 45.15 -14.67 0.55
C THR A 344 44.06 -15.61 0.07
N ALA A 345 42.80 -15.19 0.19
CA ALA A 345 41.62 -15.92 -0.27
C ALA A 345 40.56 -14.89 -0.72
N PRO A 346 40.71 -14.34 -1.94
CA PRO A 346 39.90 -13.21 -2.40
C PRO A 346 38.43 -13.61 -2.61
N PRO A 347 37.47 -12.67 -2.58
CA PRO A 347 36.06 -12.97 -2.79
C PRO A 347 35.76 -13.65 -4.14
N GLU A 348 34.87 -14.64 -4.12
CA GLU A 348 34.41 -15.38 -5.30
C GLU A 348 32.88 -15.28 -5.44
N LEU A 349 32.39 -14.97 -6.63
CA LEU A 349 30.97 -15.09 -6.99
C LEU A 349 30.79 -16.33 -7.86
N VAL A 350 30.02 -17.31 -7.37
CA VAL A 350 29.75 -18.59 -8.05
C VAL A 350 28.36 -18.57 -8.64
N VAL A 351 28.25 -18.59 -9.96
CA VAL A 351 26.99 -18.51 -10.71
C VAL A 351 26.67 -19.88 -11.30
N THR A 352 25.55 -20.47 -10.89
CA THR A 352 25.00 -21.71 -11.48
C THR A 352 23.93 -21.33 -12.48
N TYR A 353 23.94 -21.96 -13.66
CA TYR A 353 23.02 -21.66 -14.76
C TYR A 353 22.43 -22.93 -15.38
N ALA A 354 21.26 -22.81 -16.01
CA ALA A 354 20.66 -23.89 -16.79
C ALA A 354 21.43 -24.06 -18.11
N SER A 355 22.18 -25.15 -18.24
CA SER A 355 22.67 -25.57 -19.54
C SER A 355 21.51 -26.19 -20.32
N GLY A 356 21.25 -25.71 -21.53
CA GLY A 356 20.24 -26.31 -22.41
C GLY A 356 20.52 -27.80 -22.63
N PRO A 357 19.48 -28.62 -22.88
CA PRO A 357 19.64 -30.06 -23.02
C PRO A 357 20.68 -30.37 -24.10
N THR A 358 21.79 -30.99 -23.70
CA THR A 358 22.74 -31.55 -24.66
C THR A 358 21.95 -32.53 -25.53
N PRO A 359 21.90 -32.35 -26.86
CA PRO A 359 21.08 -33.22 -27.70
C PRO A 359 21.52 -34.67 -27.48
N PRO A 360 20.58 -35.61 -27.26
CA PRO A 360 20.94 -37.01 -27.06
C PRO A 360 21.79 -37.46 -28.25
N PRO A 361 22.85 -38.25 -28.03
CA PRO A 361 23.76 -38.64 -29.10
C PRO A 361 22.95 -39.29 -30.22
N THR A 362 22.91 -38.65 -31.39
CA THR A 362 22.10 -39.11 -32.52
C THR A 362 22.48 -40.54 -32.84
N ASP A 363 21.56 -41.48 -32.61
CA ASP A 363 21.77 -42.90 -32.89
C ASP A 363 22.09 -43.08 -34.38
N VAL A 364 23.38 -43.20 -34.68
CA VAL A 364 23.87 -43.38 -36.04
C VAL A 364 23.37 -44.74 -36.52
N PRO A 365 22.51 -44.81 -37.56
CA PRO A 365 21.91 -46.06 -38.00
C PRO A 365 23.02 -47.06 -38.34
N THR A 366 22.99 -48.22 -37.67
CA THR A 366 24.13 -49.14 -37.62
C THR A 366 24.53 -49.61 -39.01
N SER A 367 25.76 -49.27 -39.44
CA SER A 367 26.25 -49.60 -40.77
C SER A 367 26.43 -51.11 -40.94
N THR A 368 25.59 -51.71 -41.80
CA THR A 368 25.76 -53.09 -42.24
C THR A 368 27.07 -53.20 -43.04
N PRO A 369 27.93 -54.21 -42.79
CA PRO A 369 29.28 -54.24 -43.34
C PRO A 369 29.31 -54.35 -44.87
N THR A 370 30.06 -53.45 -45.50
CA THR A 370 30.28 -53.41 -46.96
C THR A 370 31.56 -54.16 -47.35
N PRO A 371 31.56 -55.03 -48.37
CA PRO A 371 32.74 -55.77 -48.81
C PRO A 371 33.67 -54.99 -49.77
N THR A 372 34.89 -54.70 -49.29
CA THR A 372 36.18 -54.86 -50.01
C THR A 372 36.37 -54.29 -51.44
N ALA A 373 36.83 -53.03 -51.49
CA ALA A 373 38.07 -52.56 -52.16
C ALA A 373 38.22 -52.43 -53.71
N THR A 374 39.27 -51.66 -54.09
CA THR A 374 39.92 -51.50 -55.43
C THR A 374 39.30 -50.38 -56.32
N ASP A 375 40.00 -49.37 -56.86
CA ASP A 375 41.46 -49.06 -56.91
C ASP A 375 41.80 -47.53 -56.90
N THR A 376 43.09 -47.21 -57.06
CA THR A 376 43.85 -45.92 -57.01
C THR A 376 44.02 -45.33 -58.46
N PRO A 377 44.40 -44.05 -58.80
CA PRO A 377 45.28 -43.10 -58.07
C PRO A 377 45.11 -41.52 -58.19
N VAL A 378 45.52 -40.80 -57.12
CA VAL A 378 46.48 -39.66 -56.96
C VAL A 378 47.01 -38.86 -58.20
N PRO A 379 47.48 -37.55 -58.15
CA PRO A 379 47.13 -36.26 -57.46
C PRO A 379 46.78 -35.13 -58.51
N PRO A 380 47.21 -33.81 -58.53
CA PRO A 380 47.76 -32.81 -57.56
C PRO A 380 47.23 -31.32 -57.57
N THR A 381 47.41 -30.64 -56.41
CA THR A 381 48.02 -29.31 -56.06
C THR A 381 48.40 -28.22 -57.14
N PRO A 382 48.60 -26.91 -56.78
CA PRO A 382 47.73 -25.85 -56.20
C PRO A 382 47.79 -24.47 -56.97
N THR A 383 47.29 -23.34 -56.39
CA THR A 383 47.97 -22.00 -56.22
C THR A 383 47.07 -20.73 -56.21
N ASP A 384 47.42 -19.86 -55.26
CA ASP A 384 47.06 -18.51 -54.76
C ASP A 384 46.69 -17.30 -55.70
N THR A 385 45.80 -16.40 -55.20
CA THR A 385 45.97 -14.89 -55.06
C THR A 385 46.06 -13.98 -56.33
N PRO A 386 45.81 -12.62 -56.36
CA PRO A 386 45.44 -11.59 -55.33
C PRO A 386 44.22 -10.64 -55.62
N THR A 387 43.99 -9.76 -54.62
CA THR A 387 43.34 -8.41 -54.54
C THR A 387 43.61 -7.37 -55.66
N GLU A 388 42.74 -6.35 -55.80
CA GLU A 388 43.09 -4.89 -56.00
C GLU A 388 41.84 -3.96 -55.89
N THR A 389 42.01 -2.67 -55.47
CA THR A 389 40.91 -1.68 -55.23
C THR A 389 41.35 -0.20 -55.37
N PRO A 390 40.69 0.63 -56.20
CA PRO A 390 40.32 2.02 -55.79
C PRO A 390 38.93 2.49 -56.33
N THR A 391 38.05 3.23 -55.63
CA THR A 391 38.12 4.56 -54.93
C THR A 391 37.84 5.78 -55.83
N SER A 392 36.75 6.52 -55.56
CA SER A 392 36.46 7.89 -56.05
C SER A 392 35.44 8.63 -55.14
N THR A 393 35.17 9.93 -55.35
CA THR A 393 34.98 10.88 -54.21
C THR A 393 34.18 12.20 -54.50
N LEU A 394 33.06 12.45 -53.78
CA LEU A 394 32.43 13.76 -53.39
C LEU A 394 31.82 14.72 -54.50
N THR A 395 30.57 15.24 -54.44
CA THR A 395 29.98 16.44 -53.71
C THR A 395 30.04 17.77 -54.52
N PRO A 396 29.22 18.88 -54.37
CA PRO A 396 27.97 19.22 -53.62
C PRO A 396 26.77 19.85 -54.45
N THR A 397 25.76 20.38 -53.71
CA THR A 397 24.63 21.36 -53.97
C THR A 397 24.96 22.65 -54.78
N PRO A 398 24.03 23.63 -55.11
CA PRO A 398 22.68 24.05 -54.58
C PRO A 398 21.57 24.31 -55.68
N SER A 399 20.42 25.02 -55.51
CA SER A 399 19.32 25.14 -54.48
C SER A 399 18.15 26.08 -55.00
N GLU A 400 17.14 26.35 -54.16
CA GLU A 400 16.09 27.43 -54.13
C GLU A 400 14.73 27.39 -54.90
N THR A 401 13.63 27.25 -54.11
CA THR A 401 12.39 28.10 -53.88
C THR A 401 11.94 29.23 -54.84
N PRO A 402 10.71 29.84 -54.72
CA PRO A 402 9.44 29.47 -54.01
C PRO A 402 8.11 29.69 -54.83
N VAL A 403 6.93 29.45 -54.19
CA VAL A 403 5.67 30.28 -54.12
C VAL A 403 4.30 29.54 -54.26
N ASP A 404 3.30 30.02 -53.47
CA ASP A 404 1.83 29.80 -53.53
C ASP A 404 1.15 31.21 -53.50
N PRO A 405 -0.05 31.42 -54.10
CA PRO A 405 -1.23 31.67 -53.25
C PRO A 405 -2.64 31.27 -53.79
N THR A 406 -3.30 30.32 -53.09
CA THR A 406 -4.68 30.44 -52.56
C THR A 406 -5.91 30.37 -53.55
N PRO A 407 -7.22 30.59 -53.20
CA PRO A 407 -8.23 29.50 -53.21
C PRO A 407 -9.56 29.74 -54.00
N THR A 408 -10.51 28.79 -53.94
CA THR A 408 -11.97 29.06 -54.14
C THR A 408 -12.88 28.11 -53.33
N THR A 409 -14.12 28.54 -53.07
CA THR A 409 -15.15 27.88 -52.22
C THR A 409 -16.52 27.91 -52.90
N GLU A 410 -17.32 26.82 -52.88
CA GLU A 410 -18.79 26.85 -53.04
C GLU A 410 -19.52 25.66 -52.37
N THR A 411 -20.75 25.89 -51.91
CA THR A 411 -21.65 25.00 -51.11
C THR A 411 -23.08 25.58 -51.15
N PRO A 412 -24.22 24.86 -50.94
CA PRO A 412 -24.69 23.51 -51.33
C PRO A 412 -25.98 23.58 -52.21
N VAL A 413 -26.78 22.49 -52.37
CA VAL A 413 -28.28 22.45 -52.29
C VAL A 413 -28.86 21.04 -52.63
N PRO A 414 -29.99 20.58 -52.03
CA PRO A 414 -30.52 19.20 -52.18
C PRO A 414 -31.84 19.05 -52.99
N PRO A 415 -32.23 17.80 -53.32
CA PRO A 415 -33.61 17.30 -53.17
C PRO A 415 -33.67 15.82 -52.66
N THR A 416 -34.77 15.11 -52.39
CA THR A 416 -36.16 15.36 -51.90
C THR A 416 -36.83 13.97 -51.70
N GLU A 417 -37.72 13.83 -50.71
CA GLU A 417 -38.45 12.60 -50.30
C GLU A 417 -39.56 12.10 -51.27
N THR A 418 -40.26 10.98 -50.91
CA THR A 418 -41.65 10.59 -51.33
C THR A 418 -41.80 9.64 -52.55
N PRO A 419 -42.71 8.61 -52.60
CA PRO A 419 -43.17 7.65 -51.56
C PRO A 419 -43.50 6.19 -52.08
N THR A 420 -44.07 5.33 -51.20
CA THR A 420 -45.03 4.21 -51.53
C THR A 420 -44.43 2.93 -52.19
N ALA A 421 -44.85 1.68 -51.92
CA ALA A 421 -46.11 1.14 -51.38
C ALA A 421 -45.98 -0.09 -50.43
N THR A 422 -47.11 -0.42 -49.78
CA THR A 422 -47.36 -1.56 -48.86
C THR A 422 -47.42 -2.94 -49.55
N SER A 423 -46.93 -3.99 -48.87
CA SER A 423 -47.49 -5.35 -48.99
C SER A 423 -47.22 -6.23 -47.74
N THR A 424 -48.30 -6.72 -47.13
CA THR A 424 -48.33 -7.75 -46.07
C THR A 424 -49.67 -8.50 -46.20
N PRO A 425 -49.82 -9.76 -45.71
CA PRO A 425 -48.83 -10.73 -45.24
C PRO A 425 -48.79 -12.01 -46.13
N THR A 426 -48.02 -13.03 -45.73
CA THR A 426 -48.47 -14.44 -45.56
C THR A 426 -47.29 -15.33 -45.15
N ASP A 427 -47.58 -16.39 -44.42
CA ASP A 427 -46.67 -17.24 -43.65
C ASP A 427 -45.66 -18.05 -44.49
N THR A 428 -44.53 -18.39 -43.87
CA THR A 428 -43.48 -19.30 -44.36
C THR A 428 -42.85 -19.95 -43.11
N PRO A 429 -42.48 -21.26 -43.14
CA PRO A 429 -42.53 -22.09 -41.94
C PRO A 429 -41.31 -21.99 -41.01
N THR A 430 -41.46 -22.60 -39.83
CA THR A 430 -40.42 -22.82 -38.83
C THR A 430 -39.21 -23.56 -39.41
N GLU A 431 -38.07 -22.88 -39.46
CA GLU A 431 -36.74 -23.50 -39.61
C GLU A 431 -36.18 -23.87 -38.22
N THR A 432 -35.38 -24.95 -38.17
CA THR A 432 -34.72 -25.43 -36.95
C THR A 432 -33.55 -24.51 -36.57
N PRO A 433 -33.27 -24.25 -35.28
CA PRO A 433 -32.11 -23.44 -34.89
C PRO A 433 -30.80 -24.08 -35.36
N THR A 434 -30.04 -23.33 -36.17
CA THR A 434 -28.62 -23.57 -36.42
C THR A 434 -27.82 -22.97 -35.28
N GLU A 435 -26.80 -23.67 -34.78
CA GLU A 435 -26.01 -23.19 -33.64
C GLU A 435 -25.21 -21.93 -33.98
N THR A 436 -25.32 -20.92 -33.11
CA THR A 436 -24.51 -19.70 -33.16
C THR A 436 -23.05 -20.05 -32.86
N PRO A 437 -22.05 -19.61 -33.65
CA PRO A 437 -20.66 -19.81 -33.31
C PRO A 437 -20.33 -19.07 -32.00
N VAL A 438 -19.73 -19.79 -31.06
CA VAL A 438 -19.31 -19.26 -29.76
C VAL A 438 -18.26 -18.15 -29.99
N PRO A 439 -18.38 -16.96 -29.37
CA PRO A 439 -17.34 -15.94 -29.46
C PRO A 439 -16.04 -16.46 -28.83
N PRO A 440 -14.86 -16.14 -29.38
CA PRO A 440 -13.59 -16.60 -28.84
C PRO A 440 -13.42 -16.08 -27.41
N THR A 441 -13.12 -16.97 -26.47
CA THR A 441 -12.73 -16.62 -25.10
C THR A 441 -11.59 -15.59 -25.15
N PRO A 442 -11.65 -14.47 -24.40
CA PRO A 442 -10.52 -13.55 -24.33
C PRO A 442 -9.31 -14.32 -23.82
N THR A 443 -8.24 -14.36 -24.62
CA THR A 443 -6.96 -14.92 -24.19
C THR A 443 -6.40 -13.95 -23.16
N ALA A 444 -6.15 -14.43 -21.94
CA ALA A 444 -5.55 -13.62 -20.89
C ALA A 444 -4.22 -13.05 -21.41
N THR A 445 -4.14 -11.73 -21.50
CA THR A 445 -2.89 -11.05 -21.84
C THR A 445 -2.02 -11.10 -20.58
N GLU A 446 -0.81 -11.63 -20.73
CA GLU A 446 0.18 -11.69 -19.64
C GLU A 446 0.44 -10.27 -19.10
N PRO A 447 0.44 -10.06 -17.77
CA PRO A 447 0.70 -8.73 -17.20
C PRO A 447 2.02 -8.15 -17.72
N PRO A 448 2.09 -6.85 -18.07
CA PRO A 448 3.32 -6.26 -18.57
C PRO A 448 4.39 -6.32 -17.49
N ALA A 449 5.57 -6.84 -17.83
CA ALA A 449 6.64 -7.08 -16.88
C ALA A 449 7.06 -5.77 -16.20
N THR A 450 6.91 -5.72 -14.87
CA THR A 450 7.27 -4.54 -14.07
C THR A 450 8.73 -4.55 -13.65
N GLY A 451 9.29 -3.37 -13.44
CA GLY A 451 10.60 -3.16 -12.85
C GLY A 451 10.59 -1.99 -11.87
N THR A 452 11.64 -1.86 -11.07
CA THR A 452 11.74 -0.86 -10.00
C THR A 452 13.04 -0.07 -10.12
N LEU A 453 12.97 1.25 -9.91
CA LEU A 453 14.12 2.14 -9.71
C LEU A 453 14.01 2.79 -8.33
N ILE A 454 15.15 3.18 -7.75
CA ILE A 454 15.21 3.92 -6.48
C ILE A 454 16.14 5.13 -6.69
N PHE A 455 15.66 6.32 -6.34
CA PHE A 455 16.40 7.57 -6.46
C PHE A 455 16.60 8.19 -5.07
N GLY A 456 17.85 8.47 -4.68
CA GLY A 456 18.12 9.25 -3.47
C GLY A 456 17.86 10.75 -3.69
N ALA A 457 17.62 11.49 -2.60
CA ALA A 457 17.50 12.94 -2.67
C ALA A 457 18.79 13.57 -3.23
N MET A 458 18.65 14.36 -4.29
CA MET A 458 19.73 15.20 -4.83
C MET A 458 20.04 16.37 -3.89
N ALA A 459 19.01 16.87 -3.21
CA ALA A 459 19.12 17.96 -2.25
C ALA A 459 18.01 17.87 -1.20
N ASP A 460 18.31 18.24 0.04
CA ASP A 460 17.32 18.42 1.10
C ASP A 460 17.72 19.51 2.10
N ALA A 461 16.73 20.05 2.80
CA ALA A 461 16.91 21.03 3.87
C ALA A 461 15.64 21.13 4.72
N TRP A 462 15.77 21.64 5.94
CA TRP A 462 14.63 22.14 6.70
C TRP A 462 14.80 23.63 7.03
N VAL A 463 13.70 24.28 7.41
CA VAL A 463 13.62 25.71 7.71
C VAL A 463 12.75 25.95 8.95
N ASN A 464 13.03 27.01 9.70
CA ASN A 464 12.36 27.32 10.98
C ASN A 464 12.06 28.84 11.09
N ALA A 465 10.82 29.20 11.40
CA ALA A 465 10.35 30.58 11.51
C ALA A 465 11.04 31.37 12.64
N GLY A 466 11.40 30.70 13.73
CA GLY A 466 12.17 31.24 14.85
C GLY A 466 13.66 31.44 14.55
N SER A 467 14.13 31.09 13.36
CA SER A 467 15.51 31.33 12.88
C SER A 467 15.52 31.58 11.37
N PRO A 468 14.86 32.65 10.90
CA PRO A 468 14.32 32.67 9.54
C PRO A 468 15.36 32.91 8.42
N THR A 469 16.53 33.44 8.78
CA THR A 469 17.70 33.59 7.91
C THR A 469 18.70 32.44 8.03
N THR A 470 18.40 31.39 8.81
CA THR A 470 19.29 30.24 9.01
C THR A 470 19.02 29.17 7.95
N ASN A 471 20.10 28.63 7.40
CA ASN A 471 20.07 27.46 6.52
C ASN A 471 20.41 26.20 7.32
N TYR A 472 19.70 25.11 7.05
CA TYR A 472 19.93 23.80 7.69
C TYR A 472 20.18 22.68 6.65
N GLY A 473 20.56 23.01 5.41
CA GLY A 473 20.88 22.04 4.33
C GLY A 473 22.23 21.30 4.50
N THR A 474 22.66 21.09 5.75
CA THR A 474 23.72 20.17 6.17
C THR A 474 23.39 19.53 7.53
N SER A 475 22.11 19.55 7.92
CA SER A 475 21.60 18.96 9.15
C SER A 475 21.37 17.48 8.91
N THR A 476 21.86 16.59 9.77
CA THR A 476 21.62 15.14 9.63
C THR A 476 20.14 14.73 9.80
N LYS A 477 19.27 15.69 10.16
CA LYS A 477 17.82 15.54 10.28
C LYS A 477 17.06 16.62 9.50
N LEU A 478 15.88 16.23 9.00
CA LEU A 478 14.85 17.12 8.48
C LEU A 478 13.75 17.24 9.54
N ASN A 479 13.77 18.34 10.30
CA ASN A 479 12.74 18.59 11.30
C ASN A 479 11.48 19.17 10.65
N VAL A 480 10.34 18.59 11.00
CA VAL A 480 8.99 19.06 10.68
C VAL A 480 8.17 18.90 11.97
N ASP A 481 8.72 19.33 13.12
CA ASP A 481 8.24 18.96 14.46
C ASP A 481 7.08 19.84 14.95
N GLN A 482 6.78 20.97 14.27
CA GLN A 482 5.80 21.98 14.69
C GLN A 482 5.42 22.93 13.53
N PRO A 483 4.27 23.63 13.56
CA PRO A 483 3.80 24.56 12.50
C PRO A 483 4.77 25.66 12.05
N SER A 484 5.77 26.00 12.88
CA SER A 484 6.82 26.96 12.56
C SER A 484 8.03 26.35 11.82
N GLU A 485 7.91 25.11 11.32
CA GLU A 485 8.95 24.35 10.63
C GLU A 485 8.44 23.74 9.32
N ALA A 486 9.34 23.50 8.37
CA ALA A 486 9.06 22.78 7.12
C ALA A 486 10.34 22.12 6.59
N ALA A 487 10.21 21.00 5.89
CA ALA A 487 11.31 20.37 5.17
C ALA A 487 11.08 20.39 3.65
N TYR A 488 12.15 20.34 2.88
CA TYR A 488 12.15 20.37 1.42
C TYR A 488 13.08 19.28 0.90
N LEU A 489 12.65 18.59 -0.14
CA LEU A 489 13.35 17.48 -0.79
C LEU A 489 13.41 17.74 -2.31
N ARG A 490 14.45 17.25 -2.98
CA ARG A 490 14.50 17.22 -4.45
C ARG A 490 15.07 15.92 -4.96
N PHE A 491 14.35 15.31 -5.90
CA PHE A 491 14.75 14.08 -6.60
C PHE A 491 14.93 14.34 -8.10
N GLY A 492 15.88 13.63 -8.70
CA GLY A 492 16.09 13.59 -10.15
C GLY A 492 15.77 12.20 -10.67
N VAL A 493 14.54 12.00 -11.13
CA VAL A 493 14.10 10.75 -11.75
C VAL A 493 14.65 10.72 -13.17
N SER A 494 15.37 9.66 -13.53
CA SER A 494 15.89 9.48 -14.89
C SER A 494 16.06 8.01 -15.25
N GLY A 495 15.85 7.68 -16.53
CA GLY A 495 15.99 6.33 -17.06
C GLY A 495 14.81 5.40 -16.81
N VAL A 496 13.60 5.91 -16.52
CA VAL A 496 12.38 5.10 -16.44
C VAL A 496 12.03 4.58 -17.85
N PRO A 497 12.10 3.26 -18.13
CA PRO A 497 12.06 2.74 -19.51
C PRO A 497 10.64 2.34 -19.95
N GLY A 498 9.60 2.81 -19.24
CA GLY A 498 8.20 2.40 -19.39
C GLY A 498 7.25 3.34 -18.65
N THR A 499 5.97 2.99 -18.54
CA THR A 499 4.99 3.81 -17.81
C THR A 499 5.16 3.62 -16.31
N VAL A 500 5.17 4.70 -15.53
CA VAL A 500 5.13 4.61 -14.06
C VAL A 500 3.80 3.98 -13.63
N GLN A 501 3.89 2.98 -12.76
CA GLN A 501 2.76 2.25 -12.16
C GLN A 501 2.59 2.62 -10.68
N SER A 502 3.69 2.90 -9.98
CA SER A 502 3.67 3.59 -8.69
C SER A 502 4.93 4.44 -8.46
N ALA A 503 4.81 5.48 -7.64
CA ALA A 503 5.92 6.30 -7.18
C ALA A 503 5.78 6.56 -5.68
N THR A 504 6.72 6.06 -4.87
CA THR A 504 6.63 6.07 -3.41
C THR A 504 7.82 6.81 -2.80
N LEU A 505 7.58 7.91 -2.09
CA LEU A 505 8.59 8.60 -1.30
C LEU A 505 8.72 7.89 0.06
N ARG A 506 9.93 7.43 0.40
CA ARG A 506 10.26 6.73 1.65
C ARG A 506 11.12 7.64 2.52
N LEU A 507 10.72 7.81 3.78
CA LEU A 507 11.43 8.64 4.76
C LEU A 507 11.66 7.88 6.07
N TYR A 508 12.87 7.95 6.61
CA TYR A 508 13.22 7.24 7.84
C TYR A 508 13.05 8.13 9.08
N VAL A 509 12.25 7.68 10.05
CA VAL A 509 11.85 8.46 11.23
C VAL A 509 12.94 8.43 12.30
N THR A 510 13.40 9.60 12.73
CA THR A 510 14.43 9.77 13.79
C THR A 510 13.90 10.48 15.05
N ASN A 511 12.63 10.88 15.04
CA ASN A 511 11.83 11.37 16.17
C ASN A 511 10.36 11.05 15.84
N SER A 512 9.62 10.37 16.72
CA SER A 512 8.29 9.82 16.39
C SER A 512 7.13 10.79 16.65
N SER A 513 6.02 10.57 15.93
CA SER A 513 4.73 11.20 16.21
C SER A 513 3.56 10.30 15.81
N THR A 514 2.37 10.56 16.37
CA THR A 514 1.11 9.97 15.87
C THR A 514 0.66 10.61 14.55
N ASN A 515 1.14 11.82 14.25
CA ASN A 515 0.74 12.61 13.09
C ASN A 515 1.99 12.91 12.26
N GLY A 516 2.10 12.33 11.06
CA GLY A 516 3.14 12.70 10.09
C GLY A 516 2.68 13.85 9.19
N PRO A 517 3.60 14.72 8.76
CA PRO A 517 3.33 15.85 7.87
C PRO A 517 2.74 15.41 6.54
N SER A 518 2.21 16.39 5.79
CA SER A 518 1.72 16.19 4.44
C SER A 518 2.80 16.59 3.41
N VAL A 519 2.91 15.83 2.32
CA VAL A 519 3.84 16.09 1.21
C VAL A 519 3.13 16.88 0.11
N TYR A 520 3.80 17.89 -0.43
CA TYR A 520 3.34 18.78 -1.49
C TYR A 520 4.41 18.88 -2.59
N GLY A 521 4.04 19.21 -3.82
CA GLY A 521 4.99 19.74 -4.81
C GLY A 521 5.44 21.16 -4.43
N ALA A 522 6.66 21.56 -4.81
CA ALA A 522 7.22 22.88 -4.53
C ALA A 522 7.98 23.47 -5.73
N GLU A 523 8.14 24.81 -5.77
CA GLU A 523 8.91 25.46 -6.85
C GLU A 523 10.41 25.09 -6.81
N ASP A 524 10.96 24.65 -7.94
CA ASP A 524 12.33 24.11 -8.04
C ASP A 524 13.47 25.15 -7.93
N ALA A 525 13.14 26.44 -7.77
CA ALA A 525 14.10 27.56 -7.79
C ALA A 525 15.08 27.58 -6.59
N TRP A 526 14.84 26.77 -5.56
CA TRP A 526 15.63 26.73 -4.33
C TRP A 526 16.97 26.00 -4.50
N THR A 527 17.90 26.29 -3.58
CA THR A 527 19.17 25.57 -3.45
C THR A 527 19.43 25.23 -2.01
N GLU A 528 19.91 24.01 -1.76
CA GLU A 528 20.22 23.46 -0.44
C GLU A 528 21.08 24.35 0.46
N PRO A 529 22.22 24.94 0.03
CA PRO A 529 22.98 25.87 0.86
C PRO A 529 22.42 27.31 0.87
N GLY A 530 21.31 27.58 0.16
CA GLY A 530 20.73 28.91 0.00
C GLY A 530 19.32 29.08 0.59
N ILE A 531 18.62 27.99 0.88
CA ILE A 531 17.26 27.99 1.43
C ILE A 531 17.24 28.35 2.92
N THR A 532 16.34 29.26 3.30
CA THR A 532 16.02 29.67 4.66
C THR A 532 14.50 29.90 4.74
N TRP A 533 13.93 30.15 5.92
CA TRP A 533 12.49 30.40 6.04
C TRP A 533 12.01 31.58 5.18
N ASP A 534 12.79 32.67 5.16
CA ASP A 534 12.50 33.91 4.43
C ASP A 534 12.48 33.76 2.89
N ASN A 535 13.06 32.69 2.35
CA ASN A 535 13.15 32.47 0.89
C ASN A 535 12.72 31.06 0.44
N ARG A 536 12.10 30.29 1.34
CA ARG A 536 11.58 28.95 1.05
C ARG A 536 10.58 28.99 -0.13
N PRO A 537 10.63 28.03 -1.07
CA PRO A 537 9.72 28.05 -2.21
C PRO A 537 8.28 27.76 -1.76
N PRO A 538 7.28 28.37 -2.43
CA PRO A 538 5.89 28.02 -2.21
C PRO A 538 5.58 26.61 -2.72
N THR A 539 4.47 26.07 -2.23
CA THR A 539 3.86 24.84 -2.77
C THR A 539 3.29 25.09 -4.18
N THR A 540 3.27 24.05 -5.00
CA THR A 540 2.75 24.07 -6.38
C THR A 540 1.56 23.14 -6.59
N THR A 541 1.18 22.41 -5.54
CA THR A 541 0.03 21.48 -5.50
C THR A 541 -0.67 21.59 -4.15
N GLY A 542 -1.86 20.99 -4.02
CA GLY A 542 -2.37 20.58 -2.71
C GLY A 542 -1.55 19.42 -2.13
N ALA A 543 -1.98 18.87 -0.99
CA ALA A 543 -1.34 17.71 -0.40
C ALA A 543 -1.42 16.50 -1.35
N LEU A 544 -0.26 15.94 -1.70
CA LEU A 544 -0.11 14.77 -2.55
C LEU A 544 -0.36 13.48 -1.75
N ALA A 545 0.18 13.42 -0.53
CA ALA A 545 -0.04 12.35 0.43
C ALA A 545 0.17 12.82 1.87
N THR A 546 -0.50 12.16 2.80
CA THR A 546 -0.37 12.35 4.26
C THR A 546 -0.28 10.99 4.92
N VAL A 547 0.64 10.80 5.86
CA VAL A 547 0.82 9.52 6.56
C VAL A 547 0.65 9.74 8.06
N THR A 548 -0.32 9.07 8.67
CA THR A 548 -0.50 9.02 10.12
C THR A 548 0.37 7.89 10.71
N ASN A 549 0.66 7.99 12.01
CA ASN A 549 1.55 7.11 12.76
C ASN A 549 2.98 7.03 12.19
N GLN A 550 3.94 7.60 12.92
CA GLN A 550 5.35 7.69 12.53
C GLN A 550 6.22 7.06 13.64
N PRO A 551 6.34 5.73 13.71
CA PRO A 551 7.17 5.06 14.71
C PRO A 551 8.65 5.40 14.49
N VAL A 552 9.40 5.65 15.57
CA VAL A 552 10.84 5.95 15.48
C VAL A 552 11.60 4.72 14.98
N ASP A 553 12.68 4.96 14.25
CA ASP A 553 13.52 3.93 13.64
C ASP A 553 12.80 3.05 12.59
N THR A 554 11.77 3.60 11.94
CA THR A 554 11.06 2.97 10.82
C THR A 554 11.08 3.82 9.55
N TRP A 555 10.87 3.18 8.40
CA TRP A 555 10.54 3.85 7.15
C TRP A 555 9.04 4.08 7.07
N VAL A 556 8.64 5.29 6.66
CA VAL A 556 7.26 5.62 6.29
C VAL A 556 7.20 5.90 4.80
N GLU A 557 6.05 5.64 4.19
CA GLU A 557 5.91 5.60 2.74
C GLU A 557 4.72 6.47 2.28
N TYR A 558 5.03 7.48 1.45
CA TYR A 558 4.08 8.44 0.88
C TYR A 558 3.85 8.10 -0.60
N ASP A 559 2.60 7.85 -0.99
CA ASP A 559 2.24 7.62 -2.40
C ASP A 559 2.22 8.94 -3.18
N LEU A 560 3.11 9.07 -4.17
CA LEU A 560 3.24 10.20 -5.08
C LEU A 560 2.94 9.80 -6.55
N THR A 561 2.30 8.65 -6.77
CA THR A 561 2.01 8.09 -8.11
C THR A 561 1.25 9.07 -9.00
N GLY A 562 0.31 9.83 -8.44
CA GLY A 562 -0.43 10.86 -9.16
C GLY A 562 0.39 12.10 -9.58
N HIS A 563 1.60 12.26 -9.06
CA HIS A 563 2.48 13.41 -9.32
C HIS A 563 3.68 13.06 -10.22
N ILE A 564 4.18 11.82 -10.17
CA ILE A 564 5.46 11.42 -10.76
C ILE A 564 5.22 10.47 -11.94
N ALA A 565 5.07 11.05 -13.13
CA ALA A 565 4.71 10.31 -14.36
C ALA A 565 5.91 9.72 -15.14
N GLY A 566 7.15 10.03 -14.74
CA GLY A 566 8.37 9.57 -15.41
C GLY A 566 9.58 10.45 -15.13
N ASP A 567 10.56 10.42 -16.03
CA ASP A 567 11.81 11.21 -15.98
C ASP A 567 11.55 12.72 -15.76
N GLY A 568 12.22 13.31 -14.76
CA GLY A 568 12.04 14.70 -14.38
C GLY A 568 12.72 15.08 -13.05
N THR A 569 12.78 16.39 -12.78
CA THR A 569 13.17 16.93 -11.46
C THR A 569 11.92 17.19 -10.65
N TYR A 570 11.82 16.60 -9.46
CA TYR A 570 10.69 16.75 -8.55
C TYR A 570 11.18 17.41 -7.25
N SER A 571 10.76 18.67 -7.04
CA SER A 571 10.93 19.38 -5.78
C SER A 571 9.66 19.23 -4.94
N LEU A 572 9.82 18.83 -3.67
CA LEU A 572 8.75 18.54 -2.74
C LEU A 572 8.93 19.35 -1.45
N ALA A 573 7.82 19.67 -0.80
CA ALA A 573 7.77 20.24 0.56
C ALA A 573 7.03 19.28 1.50
N LEU A 574 7.50 19.21 2.75
CA LEU A 574 6.82 18.54 3.86
C LEU A 574 6.37 19.60 4.86
N LEU A 575 5.06 19.71 5.04
CA LEU A 575 4.44 20.70 5.92
C LEU A 575 3.74 20.02 7.12
N PRO A 576 3.89 20.57 8.34
CA PRO A 576 3.40 19.98 9.60
C PRO A 576 1.88 20.16 9.80
N ASN A 577 1.12 19.07 9.73
CA ASN A 577 -0.32 19.04 10.07
C ASN A 577 -0.60 18.94 11.58
N SER A 578 0.38 19.27 12.44
CA SER A 578 0.36 18.94 13.86
C SER A 578 1.32 19.80 14.68
N THR A 579 0.92 20.15 15.91
CA THR A 579 1.79 20.76 16.94
C THR A 579 2.73 19.76 17.62
N LYS A 580 2.61 18.47 17.27
CA LYS A 580 3.62 17.43 17.46
C LYS A 580 3.88 16.76 16.11
N GLY A 581 4.89 17.25 15.41
CA GLY A 581 5.37 16.67 14.17
C GLY A 581 6.53 15.70 14.39
N VAL A 582 7.36 15.55 13.36
CA VAL A 582 8.31 14.44 13.20
C VAL A 582 9.66 14.98 12.71
N ALA A 583 10.75 14.25 12.97
CA ALA A 583 12.05 14.54 12.36
C ALA A 583 12.57 13.34 11.59
N TYR A 584 12.75 13.47 10.27
CA TYR A 584 13.30 12.42 9.42
C TYR A 584 14.82 12.47 9.36
N SER A 585 15.44 11.38 8.94
CA SER A 585 16.84 11.38 8.49
C SER A 585 16.95 12.17 7.19
N SER A 586 17.93 13.08 7.11
CA SER A 586 18.28 13.79 5.88
C SER A 586 19.18 12.96 4.96
N ARG A 587 19.57 13.53 3.81
CA ARG A 587 20.64 13.06 2.92
C ARG A 587 22.01 12.96 3.63
N GLU A 588 22.28 13.78 4.66
CA GLU A 588 23.46 13.66 5.54
C GLU A 588 23.25 12.69 6.72
N GLY A 589 22.04 12.16 6.88
CA GLY A 589 21.70 11.21 7.93
C GLY A 589 22.04 9.76 7.58
N ALA A 590 21.73 8.84 8.50
CA ALA A 590 22.08 7.42 8.36
C ALA A 590 21.15 6.63 7.42
N ALA A 591 19.97 7.17 7.11
CA ALA A 591 18.93 6.53 6.29
C ALA A 591 18.28 7.61 5.38
N PRO A 592 18.96 8.02 4.29
CA PRO A 592 18.60 9.20 3.53
C PRO A 592 17.30 9.04 2.72
N PRO A 593 16.55 10.13 2.43
CA PRO A 593 15.29 10.07 1.69
C PRO A 593 15.39 9.37 0.34
N GLU A 594 14.44 8.47 0.05
CA GLU A 594 14.37 7.67 -1.17
C GLU A 594 13.06 7.92 -1.94
N LEU A 595 13.11 7.89 -3.27
CA LEU A 595 11.95 7.86 -4.14
C LEU A 595 12.00 6.57 -4.98
N VAL A 596 11.07 5.66 -4.71
CA VAL A 596 10.94 4.37 -5.39
C VAL A 596 9.93 4.47 -6.53
N ILE A 597 10.32 4.12 -7.75
CA ILE A 597 9.47 4.14 -8.94
C ILE A 597 9.29 2.71 -9.44
N VAL A 598 8.07 2.18 -9.41
CA VAL A 598 7.70 0.96 -10.13
C VAL A 598 7.15 1.36 -11.50
N TYR A 599 7.62 0.71 -12.56
CA TYR A 599 7.19 0.96 -13.93
C TYR A 599 6.83 -0.34 -14.65
N ALA A 600 5.94 -0.27 -15.65
CA ALA A 600 5.65 -1.37 -16.56
C ALA A 600 6.52 -1.25 -17.81
N SER A 601 7.40 -2.23 -18.05
CA SER A 601 8.14 -2.30 -19.30
C SER A 601 7.22 -2.77 -20.43
N GLY A 602 7.21 -2.01 -21.53
CA GLY A 602 6.40 -2.37 -22.71
C GLY A 602 6.91 -3.67 -23.33
N SER A 603 6.02 -4.64 -23.52
CA SER A 603 6.38 -5.91 -24.16
C SER A 603 6.85 -5.66 -25.59
N VAL A 604 8.09 -6.04 -25.91
CA VAL A 604 8.66 -5.87 -27.25
C VAL A 604 7.95 -6.82 -28.22
N PRO A 605 7.20 -6.32 -29.22
CA PRO A 605 6.51 -7.20 -30.15
C PRO A 605 7.53 -7.87 -31.08
N THR A 606 7.51 -9.21 -31.12
CA THR A 606 8.35 -9.99 -32.03
C THR A 606 8.09 -9.57 -33.48
N PRO A 607 9.11 -9.12 -34.25
CA PRO A 607 8.90 -8.58 -35.59
C PRO A 607 8.44 -9.68 -36.55
N THR A 608 7.19 -9.57 -37.01
CA THR A 608 6.62 -10.44 -38.03
C THR A 608 6.55 -9.70 -39.36
N ASP A 609 7.40 -10.09 -40.31
CA ASP A 609 7.49 -9.48 -41.64
C ASP A 609 6.24 -9.78 -42.48
N THR A 610 5.37 -8.79 -42.71
CA THR A 610 4.41 -8.75 -43.84
C THR A 610 3.98 -7.30 -44.10
N PRO A 611 4.15 -6.76 -45.33
CA PRO A 611 3.78 -5.38 -45.65
C PRO A 611 2.30 -5.26 -46.06
N VAL A 612 1.56 -4.35 -45.42
CA VAL A 612 0.23 -3.89 -45.89
C VAL A 612 0.09 -2.36 -45.81
N THR A 613 -0.71 -1.83 -46.74
CA THR A 613 -0.92 -0.41 -47.05
C THR A 613 -1.53 0.37 -45.87
N PRO A 614 -1.20 1.66 -45.67
CA PRO A 614 -1.89 2.51 -44.69
C PRO A 614 -3.39 2.62 -44.98
N THR A 615 -4.18 2.77 -43.92
CA THR A 615 -5.60 3.16 -43.92
C THR A 615 -5.83 4.01 -42.68
N ASP A 616 -6.72 5.00 -42.78
CA ASP A 616 -6.71 6.17 -41.91
C ASP A 616 -6.90 5.86 -40.41
N THR A 617 -6.07 6.48 -39.58
CA THR A 617 -6.14 6.41 -38.12
C THR A 617 -7.44 7.08 -37.63
N PRO A 618 -8.34 6.37 -36.93
CA PRO A 618 -9.39 7.03 -36.18
C PRO A 618 -8.75 7.82 -35.04
N THR A 619 -9.10 9.10 -34.89
CA THR A 619 -8.68 9.87 -33.71
C THR A 619 -9.38 9.27 -32.49
N GLU A 620 -8.63 8.59 -31.64
CA GLU A 620 -9.13 8.17 -30.33
C GLU A 620 -9.44 9.42 -29.51
N THR A 621 -10.73 9.64 -29.25
CA THR A 621 -11.18 10.58 -28.21
C THR A 621 -10.67 10.03 -26.87
N PRO A 622 -10.02 10.85 -26.03
CA PRO A 622 -9.50 10.35 -24.75
C PRO A 622 -10.62 9.73 -23.93
N ILE A 623 -10.39 8.51 -23.45
CA ILE A 623 -11.26 7.86 -22.48
C ILE A 623 -11.26 8.78 -21.24
N PRO A 624 -12.41 9.29 -20.79
CA PRO A 624 -12.44 10.09 -19.57
C PRO A 624 -12.03 9.19 -18.41
N THR A 625 -11.03 9.63 -17.64
CA THR A 625 -10.77 9.12 -16.30
C THR A 625 -12.10 9.03 -15.54
N PRO A 626 -12.37 7.97 -14.78
CA PRO A 626 -13.55 7.90 -13.93
C PRO A 626 -13.38 8.88 -12.75
N THR A 627 -13.57 10.17 -13.02
CA THR A 627 -13.96 11.13 -12.00
C THR A 627 -15.19 10.55 -11.33
N ALA A 628 -15.09 10.26 -10.03
CA ALA A 628 -16.24 9.93 -9.20
C ALA A 628 -17.21 11.11 -9.31
N THR A 629 -18.19 10.96 -10.20
CA THR A 629 -19.19 12.00 -10.43
C THR A 629 -20.12 11.92 -9.23
N LEU A 630 -19.81 12.72 -8.21
CA LEU A 630 -20.68 12.94 -7.07
C LEU A 630 -22.09 13.17 -7.62
N ASP A 631 -23.06 12.43 -7.07
CA ASP A 631 -24.46 12.58 -7.48
C ASP A 631 -24.80 14.08 -7.39
N PRO A 632 -25.41 14.71 -8.43
CA PRO A 632 -25.72 16.14 -8.40
C PRO A 632 -26.78 16.53 -7.33
N SER A 633 -27.27 15.57 -6.54
CA SER A 633 -28.05 15.76 -5.31
C SER A 633 -27.25 15.55 -4.00
N ALA A 634 -26.02 15.07 -4.07
CA ALA A 634 -25.12 14.93 -2.93
C ALA A 634 -24.72 16.29 -2.36
N VAL A 635 -24.63 16.36 -1.03
CA VAL A 635 -24.28 17.55 -0.28
C VAL A 635 -22.90 17.37 0.32
N VAL A 636 -21.98 18.29 0.02
CA VAL A 636 -20.67 18.35 0.67
C VAL A 636 -20.69 19.44 1.74
N LEU A 637 -20.37 19.03 2.96
CA LEU A 637 -20.19 19.85 4.15
C LEU A 637 -18.80 19.52 4.71
N VAL A 638 -17.92 20.51 4.82
CA VAL A 638 -16.50 20.32 5.17
C VAL A 638 -16.04 21.41 6.15
N GLY A 639 -15.19 21.11 7.12
CA GLY A 639 -14.85 22.08 8.17
C GLY A 639 -13.98 21.51 9.28
N ALA A 640 -13.67 22.36 10.25
CA ALA A 640 -12.86 22.09 11.44
C ALA A 640 -13.22 23.06 12.57
N GLY A 641 -12.80 22.77 13.81
CA GLY A 641 -12.65 23.78 14.88
C GLY A 641 -11.18 24.18 15.04
N ASP A 642 -10.89 25.01 16.04
CA ASP A 642 -9.53 25.21 16.57
C ASP A 642 -8.52 25.70 15.51
N ILE A 643 -8.92 26.69 14.70
CA ILE A 643 -8.41 26.87 13.33
C ILE A 643 -7.12 27.71 13.26
N ALA A 644 -7.23 29.04 13.35
CA ALA A 644 -6.17 29.95 12.87
C ALA A 644 -5.34 30.57 14.00
N ASP A 645 -4.02 30.56 13.86
CA ASP A 645 -3.06 31.26 14.73
C ASP A 645 -1.94 31.85 13.86
N CYS A 646 -1.66 33.14 14.00
CA CYS A 646 -0.56 33.82 13.32
C CYS A 646 0.85 33.25 13.65
N ALA A 647 0.98 32.35 14.63
CA ALA A 647 2.19 31.57 14.90
C ALA A 647 2.25 30.20 14.20
N SER A 648 1.22 29.85 13.41
CA SER A 648 1.02 28.56 12.74
C SER A 648 1.19 28.64 11.22
N LEU A 649 1.11 27.47 10.57
CA LEU A 649 0.86 27.27 9.14
C LEU A 649 -0.22 26.17 8.91
N ALA A 650 -0.83 25.64 9.98
CA ALA A 650 -1.82 24.57 9.86
C ALA A 650 -3.15 25.05 9.26
N ASP A 651 -3.46 26.34 9.43
CA ASP A 651 -4.61 27.02 8.83
C ASP A 651 -4.40 27.35 7.35
N ASP A 652 -3.18 27.69 6.93
CA ASP A 652 -2.78 27.68 5.51
C ASP A 652 -3.01 26.29 4.89
N MET A 653 -2.43 25.24 5.49
CA MET A 653 -2.53 23.86 4.98
C MET A 653 -3.96 23.33 4.90
N THR A 654 -4.84 23.72 5.83
CA THR A 654 -6.25 23.31 5.81
C THR A 654 -7.10 24.16 4.88
N ALA A 655 -6.77 25.45 4.69
CA ALA A 655 -7.38 26.26 3.64
C ALA A 655 -6.99 25.78 2.22
N ASP A 656 -5.76 25.25 2.03
CA ASP A 656 -5.31 24.62 0.78
C ASP A 656 -6.13 23.35 0.43
N LEU A 657 -6.58 22.60 1.43
CA LEU A 657 -7.52 21.49 1.23
C LEU A 657 -8.91 22.01 0.83
N LEU A 658 -9.38 23.06 1.50
CA LEU A 658 -10.67 23.69 1.17
C LEU A 658 -10.69 24.26 -0.25
N ASP A 659 -9.58 24.79 -0.78
CA ASP A 659 -9.49 25.26 -2.18
C ASP A 659 -9.85 24.18 -3.22
N GLN A 660 -9.73 22.88 -2.87
CA GLN A 660 -10.04 21.76 -3.77
C GLN A 660 -11.35 21.03 -3.42
N ILE A 661 -11.97 21.33 -2.28
CA ILE A 661 -13.22 20.71 -1.83
C ILE A 661 -14.37 21.69 -2.05
N GLU A 662 -15.12 21.54 -3.15
CA GLU A 662 -16.39 22.24 -3.36
C GLU A 662 -17.43 21.82 -2.29
N GLY A 663 -18.35 22.72 -1.95
CA GLY A 663 -19.35 22.49 -0.90
C GLY A 663 -19.48 23.67 0.06
N THR A 664 -20.28 23.49 1.11
CA THR A 664 -20.39 24.46 2.21
C THR A 664 -19.29 24.21 3.23
N VAL A 665 -18.60 25.27 3.65
CA VAL A 665 -17.61 25.21 4.72
C VAL A 665 -18.34 25.43 6.05
N PHE A 666 -17.97 24.71 7.10
CA PHE A 666 -18.35 25.04 8.47
C PHE A 666 -17.11 25.32 9.33
N THR A 667 -17.33 25.98 10.47
CA THR A 667 -16.36 25.98 11.57
C THR A 667 -17.04 25.48 12.84
N ALA A 668 -16.32 24.72 13.65
CA ALA A 668 -16.81 24.14 14.90
C ALA A 668 -16.26 24.92 16.11
N GLY A 669 -16.33 26.26 16.05
CA GLY A 669 -15.76 27.14 17.08
C GLY A 669 -14.26 27.36 16.97
N ASP A 670 -13.76 28.21 17.86
CA ASP A 670 -12.37 28.63 17.99
C ASP A 670 -11.73 28.99 16.64
N ASN A 671 -12.36 29.99 16.01
CA ASN A 671 -12.04 30.37 14.65
C ASN A 671 -10.65 31.01 14.56
N VAL A 672 -10.24 31.84 15.54
CA VAL A 672 -8.91 32.45 15.56
C VAL A 672 -8.38 32.73 16.97
N TYR A 673 -7.10 32.41 17.16
CA TYR A 673 -6.37 32.56 18.42
C TYR A 673 -5.49 33.82 18.46
N PRO A 674 -5.09 34.29 19.67
CA PRO A 674 -5.47 33.77 21.00
C PRO A 674 -6.76 34.33 21.63
N ASP A 675 -7.43 35.34 21.07
CA ASP A 675 -8.56 36.00 21.76
C ASP A 675 -9.78 36.36 20.87
N GLY A 676 -9.90 35.75 19.68
CA GLY A 676 -11.06 35.94 18.79
C GLY A 676 -11.21 37.36 18.24
N SER A 677 -10.19 38.22 18.37
CA SER A 677 -10.34 39.63 18.04
C SER A 677 -10.33 39.92 16.55
N ILE A 678 -11.05 40.98 16.14
CA ILE A 678 -11.13 41.40 14.72
C ILE A 678 -9.75 41.66 14.10
N ALA A 679 -8.75 42.01 14.93
CA ALA A 679 -7.35 42.14 14.49
C ALA A 679 -6.70 40.80 14.12
N GLN A 680 -6.96 39.73 14.88
CA GLN A 680 -6.51 38.37 14.56
C GLN A 680 -7.28 37.78 13.39
N PHE A 681 -8.60 37.99 13.34
CA PHE A 681 -9.41 37.62 12.17
C PHE A 681 -8.88 38.24 10.87
N ILE A 682 -8.45 39.51 10.89
CA ILE A 682 -7.86 40.18 9.71
C ILE A 682 -6.40 39.76 9.45
N ALA A 683 -5.63 39.38 10.48
CA ALA A 683 -4.20 39.11 10.36
C ALA A 683 -3.83 37.64 10.13
N CYS A 684 -4.61 36.70 10.68
CA CYS A 684 -4.36 35.25 10.67
C CYS A 684 -5.42 34.53 9.82
N TYR A 685 -6.71 34.69 10.15
CA TYR A 685 -7.79 33.95 9.46
C TYR A 685 -8.09 34.45 8.04
N GLU A 686 -8.16 35.78 7.81
CA GLU A 686 -8.52 36.35 6.49
C GLU A 686 -7.56 35.93 5.36
N PRO A 687 -6.22 35.87 5.55
CA PRO A 687 -5.30 35.29 4.57
C PRO A 687 -5.50 33.78 4.30
N THR A 688 -5.84 33.00 5.34
CA THR A 688 -5.91 31.54 5.25
C THR A 688 -7.33 31.08 4.91
N TRP A 689 -8.16 30.77 5.90
CA TRP A 689 -9.54 30.31 5.73
C TRP A 689 -10.51 31.38 5.20
N GLY A 690 -10.17 32.66 5.33
CA GLY A 690 -11.00 33.79 4.90
C GLY A 690 -11.32 33.79 3.40
N ARG A 691 -10.47 33.19 2.57
CA ARG A 691 -10.77 33.00 1.13
C ARG A 691 -11.99 32.11 0.86
N HIS A 692 -12.47 31.36 1.86
CA HIS A 692 -13.69 30.54 1.81
C HIS A 692 -14.91 31.18 2.47
N LYS A 693 -14.77 32.36 3.07
CA LYS A 693 -15.77 33.04 3.93
C LYS A 693 -17.18 33.15 3.31
N ASP A 694 -17.29 33.40 2.01
CA ASP A 694 -18.57 33.48 1.28
C ASP A 694 -19.41 32.19 1.39
N ARG A 695 -18.75 31.03 1.54
CA ARG A 695 -19.37 29.71 1.69
C ARG A 695 -19.24 29.11 3.11
N THR A 696 -18.71 29.87 4.08
CA THR A 696 -18.57 29.44 5.48
C THR A 696 -19.87 29.61 6.27
N ARG A 697 -20.17 28.66 7.15
CA ARG A 697 -21.26 28.66 8.13
C ARG A 697 -20.65 28.37 9.51
N PRO A 698 -20.20 29.43 10.22
CA PRO A 698 -19.36 29.27 11.39
C PRO A 698 -20.18 29.04 12.67
N ALA A 699 -19.57 28.37 13.63
CA ALA A 699 -19.95 28.34 15.04
C ALA A 699 -18.92 29.13 15.88
N PRO A 700 -19.29 29.70 17.04
CA PRO A 700 -18.35 30.32 17.97
C PRO A 700 -17.82 29.32 19.03
N GLY A 701 -16.52 29.38 19.34
CA GLY A 701 -15.90 28.69 20.48
C GLY A 701 -15.68 29.62 21.68
N ASP A 702 -15.03 29.15 22.75
CA ASP A 702 -14.77 30.00 23.93
C ASP A 702 -13.71 31.07 23.65
N ASN A 703 -12.72 30.81 22.80
CA ASN A 703 -11.71 31.81 22.44
C ASN A 703 -12.26 32.90 21.50
N ASP A 704 -13.35 32.63 20.76
CA ASP A 704 -14.12 33.70 20.09
C ASP A 704 -14.75 34.67 21.12
N TYR A 705 -15.17 34.16 22.28
CA TYR A 705 -15.84 34.91 23.36
C TYR A 705 -14.92 35.63 24.35
N ASP A 706 -13.60 35.45 24.24
CA ASP A 706 -12.62 36.23 25.01
C ASP A 706 -12.62 37.72 24.54
N THR A 707 -13.10 38.00 23.31
CA THR A 707 -13.69 39.32 23.01
C THR A 707 -15.10 39.47 23.60
N PRO A 708 -15.41 40.56 24.34
CA PRO A 708 -16.72 40.74 24.98
C PRO A 708 -17.92 40.60 24.01
N GLY A 709 -18.63 39.48 24.13
CA GLY A 709 -19.79 39.15 23.28
C GLY A 709 -19.44 38.59 21.91
N ALA A 710 -18.25 37.99 21.73
CA ALA A 710 -17.71 37.52 20.45
C ALA A 710 -17.73 38.59 19.35
N ALA A 711 -17.36 39.82 19.74
CA ALA A 711 -17.45 41.00 18.88
C ALA A 711 -16.58 40.87 17.61
N GLY A 712 -15.40 40.25 17.72
CA GLY A 712 -14.54 40.02 16.55
C GLY A 712 -15.16 39.03 15.56
N TYR A 713 -15.63 37.89 16.06
CA TYR A 713 -16.35 36.86 15.31
C TYR A 713 -17.58 37.42 14.56
N PHE A 714 -18.46 38.16 15.25
CA PHE A 714 -19.65 38.73 14.62
C PHE A 714 -19.36 39.91 13.69
N GLU A 715 -18.34 40.74 13.96
CA GLU A 715 -17.89 41.78 13.01
C GLU A 715 -17.28 41.15 11.75
N TYR A 716 -16.58 40.01 11.90
CA TYR A 716 -15.90 39.33 10.80
C TYR A 716 -16.84 38.55 9.87
N PHE A 717 -17.65 37.64 10.42
CA PHE A 717 -18.55 36.77 9.65
C PHE A 717 -19.91 37.42 9.34
N GLY A 718 -20.32 38.42 10.11
CA GLY A 718 -21.59 39.12 9.93
C GLY A 718 -22.79 38.16 9.89
N ALA A 719 -23.62 38.30 8.85
CA ALA A 719 -24.86 37.52 8.69
C ALA A 719 -24.65 36.01 8.49
N ALA A 720 -23.42 35.54 8.22
CA ALA A 720 -23.13 34.10 8.15
C ALA A 720 -23.17 33.44 9.55
N ALA A 721 -22.85 34.18 10.61
CA ALA A 721 -22.87 33.73 12.00
C ALA A 721 -24.26 33.80 12.67
N GLY A 722 -25.32 34.00 11.88
CA GLY A 722 -26.70 34.08 12.37
C GLY A 722 -27.03 35.42 13.05
N ASP A 723 -27.70 35.35 14.20
CA ASP A 723 -28.11 36.51 14.99
C ASP A 723 -27.05 36.82 16.07
N PRO A 724 -26.41 38.01 16.09
CA PRO A 724 -25.36 38.33 17.06
C PRO A 724 -25.84 38.44 18.51
N ASP A 725 -27.16 38.59 18.75
CA ASP A 725 -27.74 38.47 20.11
C ASP A 725 -27.89 36.99 20.55
N LYS A 726 -27.40 36.02 19.76
CA LYS A 726 -27.57 34.57 19.99
C LYS A 726 -26.34 33.71 19.71
N GLY A 727 -25.73 33.83 18.53
CA GLY A 727 -24.66 32.96 18.02
C GLY A 727 -25.08 31.55 17.57
N TYR A 728 -26.37 31.22 17.60
CA TYR A 728 -26.92 29.93 17.14
C TYR A 728 -28.00 30.12 16.08
N TYR A 729 -28.08 29.19 15.12
CA TYR A 729 -28.96 29.24 13.95
C TYR A 729 -29.04 27.88 13.26
N SER A 730 -29.93 27.72 12.29
CA SER A 730 -30.02 26.52 11.45
C SER A 730 -30.23 26.89 9.98
N TYR A 731 -29.93 25.94 9.10
CA TYR A 731 -30.11 26.08 7.65
C TYR A 731 -30.24 24.73 6.95
N ASP A 732 -30.91 24.74 5.80
CA ASP A 732 -31.10 23.54 4.96
C ASP A 732 -30.07 23.49 3.83
N ILE A 733 -29.49 22.30 3.57
CA ILE A 733 -28.80 22.02 2.30
C ILE A 733 -29.29 20.69 1.75
N GLY A 734 -29.88 20.70 0.54
CA GLY A 734 -30.40 19.50 -0.11
C GLY A 734 -31.39 18.74 0.79
N ALA A 735 -31.05 17.49 1.11
CA ALA A 735 -31.81 16.59 1.98
C ALA A 735 -31.44 16.67 3.48
N TRP A 736 -30.50 17.56 3.85
CA TRP A 736 -29.99 17.76 5.20
C TRP A 736 -30.54 19.03 5.85
N HIS A 737 -30.75 18.96 7.15
CA HIS A 737 -30.96 20.09 8.05
C HIS A 737 -29.72 20.24 8.94
N VAL A 738 -29.10 21.43 8.92
CA VAL A 738 -27.87 21.72 9.65
C VAL A 738 -28.16 22.69 10.78
N ILE A 739 -27.73 22.34 12.00
CA ILE A 739 -27.99 23.08 13.23
C ILE A 739 -26.66 23.53 13.80
N VAL A 740 -26.48 24.83 13.98
CA VAL A 740 -25.27 25.43 14.56
C VAL A 740 -25.59 25.92 15.96
N LEU A 741 -24.96 25.29 16.95
CA LEU A 741 -25.16 25.56 18.37
C LEU A 741 -24.04 26.43 18.94
N ASN A 742 -24.41 27.29 19.87
CA ASN A 742 -23.50 28.12 20.64
C ASN A 742 -23.32 27.49 22.02
N THR A 743 -22.21 26.80 22.23
CA THR A 743 -21.92 26.06 23.46
C THR A 743 -21.52 26.97 24.62
N ASN A 744 -21.17 28.24 24.34
CA ASN A 744 -20.90 29.27 25.34
C ASN A 744 -22.19 29.70 26.08
N CYS A 745 -22.69 28.81 26.96
CA CYS A 745 -24.02 28.88 27.55
C CYS A 745 -24.29 30.20 28.28
N SER A 746 -23.27 30.83 28.86
CA SER A 746 -23.44 32.12 29.57
C SER A 746 -23.75 33.29 28.63
N ALA A 747 -23.26 33.25 27.39
CA ALA A 747 -23.51 34.26 26.36
C ALA A 747 -24.78 33.96 25.54
N ALA A 748 -25.02 32.69 25.20
CA ALA A 748 -26.17 32.25 24.40
C ALA A 748 -27.54 32.37 25.12
N GLY A 749 -27.54 32.78 26.39
CA GLY A 749 -28.73 32.81 27.27
C GLY A 749 -29.05 31.47 27.96
N GLY A 750 -28.17 30.48 27.81
CA GLY A 750 -28.23 29.15 28.40
C GLY A 750 -28.24 28.02 27.36
N CYS A 751 -27.86 26.82 27.78
CA CYS A 751 -27.95 25.58 26.99
C CYS A 751 -29.09 24.65 27.47
N ARG A 752 -29.50 24.81 28.74
CA ARG A 752 -30.51 23.97 29.43
C ARG A 752 -31.88 23.91 28.72
N PRO A 753 -32.74 22.92 29.00
CA PRO A 753 -33.95 22.69 28.21
C PRO A 753 -34.98 23.82 28.26
N ASP A 754 -34.94 24.65 29.31
CA ASP A 754 -35.76 25.82 29.53
C ASP A 754 -35.09 27.15 29.13
N SER A 755 -33.85 27.12 28.65
CA SER A 755 -33.14 28.29 28.10
C SER A 755 -33.70 28.73 26.73
N PRO A 756 -33.41 29.96 26.24
CA PRO A 756 -33.83 30.40 24.91
C PRO A 756 -33.30 29.48 23.79
N GLN A 757 -32.05 29.03 23.89
CA GLN A 757 -31.45 28.11 22.91
C GLN A 757 -32.05 26.70 23.01
N GLY A 758 -32.18 26.14 24.21
CA GLY A 758 -32.77 24.82 24.44
C GLY A 758 -34.28 24.74 24.16
N GLN A 759 -34.98 25.87 24.15
CA GLN A 759 -36.36 25.99 23.63
C GLN A 759 -36.38 26.16 22.10
N TRP A 760 -35.48 26.96 21.53
CA TRP A 760 -35.34 27.13 20.09
C TRP A 760 -35.01 25.81 19.39
N LEU A 761 -33.96 25.11 19.82
CA LEU A 761 -33.51 23.82 19.24
C LEU A 761 -34.67 22.80 19.14
N ARG A 762 -35.51 22.71 20.18
CA ARG A 762 -36.68 21.82 20.20
C ARG A 762 -37.78 22.27 19.23
N ALA A 763 -37.97 23.57 19.04
CA ALA A 763 -38.94 24.11 18.09
C ALA A 763 -38.45 23.99 16.63
N ASP A 764 -37.14 24.09 16.43
CA ASP A 764 -36.45 23.98 15.15
C ASP A 764 -36.48 22.53 14.64
N LEU A 765 -36.01 21.57 15.46
CA LEU A 765 -36.12 20.13 15.21
C LEU A 765 -37.57 19.67 14.98
N ALA A 766 -38.53 20.21 15.73
CA ALA A 766 -39.96 19.91 15.55
C ALA A 766 -40.60 20.57 14.30
N ALA A 767 -39.91 21.52 13.67
CA ALA A 767 -40.31 22.13 12.39
C ALA A 767 -39.58 21.51 11.18
N ASN A 768 -38.52 20.74 11.42
CA ASN A 768 -37.74 20.09 10.37
C ASN A 768 -38.58 19.08 9.55
N THR A 769 -38.26 18.98 8.27
CA THR A 769 -38.86 18.03 7.30
C THR A 769 -37.82 17.33 6.41
N LYS A 770 -36.53 17.49 6.75
CA LYS A 770 -35.39 16.84 6.08
C LYS A 770 -35.21 15.40 6.54
N ALA A 771 -34.48 14.63 5.75
CA ALA A 771 -34.21 13.23 6.04
C ALA A 771 -32.96 13.06 6.90
N GLY A 772 -31.91 13.82 6.62
CA GLY A 772 -30.71 13.87 7.45
C GLY A 772 -30.69 15.10 8.35
N ILE A 773 -30.13 14.94 9.55
CA ILE A 773 -29.92 15.99 10.56
C ILE A 773 -28.45 15.95 11.01
N VAL A 774 -27.79 17.10 10.95
CA VAL A 774 -26.44 17.28 11.49
C VAL A 774 -26.37 18.49 12.42
N ALA A 775 -25.79 18.31 13.60
CA ALA A 775 -25.42 19.40 14.49
C ALA A 775 -23.94 19.78 14.31
N ILE A 776 -23.61 21.03 14.65
CA ILE A 776 -22.25 21.58 14.67
C ILE A 776 -22.15 22.42 15.95
N MET A 777 -21.17 22.13 16.79
CA MET A 777 -20.93 22.84 18.06
C MET A 777 -19.44 22.76 18.43
N HIS A 778 -18.98 23.59 19.38
CA HIS A 778 -17.57 23.61 19.79
C HIS A 778 -17.27 22.62 20.93
N GLU A 779 -17.81 22.85 22.12
CA GLU A 779 -17.57 22.01 23.30
C GLU A 779 -18.33 20.66 23.18
N PRO A 780 -17.63 19.50 23.16
CA PRO A 780 -18.27 18.21 22.93
C PRO A 780 -18.62 17.47 24.24
N LEU A 781 -19.78 16.82 24.28
CA LEU A 781 -20.15 15.89 25.36
C LEU A 781 -19.27 14.61 25.36
N PHE A 782 -18.92 14.11 24.17
CA PHE A 782 -18.16 12.89 23.99
C PHE A 782 -16.83 13.16 23.29
N SER A 783 -15.73 12.88 23.97
CA SER A 783 -14.37 13.00 23.45
C SER A 783 -13.46 11.95 24.11
N SER A 784 -12.46 11.46 23.39
CA SER A 784 -11.48 10.47 23.88
C SER A 784 -10.60 10.97 25.03
N LYS A 785 -10.68 12.26 25.37
CA LYS A 785 -9.99 12.90 26.51
C LYS A 785 -10.95 13.28 27.65
N GLY A 786 -12.24 12.93 27.53
CA GLY A 786 -13.34 13.50 28.31
C GLY A 786 -13.97 14.68 27.59
N GLY A 787 -15.30 14.82 27.72
CA GLY A 787 -16.10 15.96 27.27
C GLY A 787 -16.76 16.69 28.44
N ASP A 788 -17.67 17.63 28.15
CA ASP A 788 -18.37 18.42 29.17
C ASP A 788 -19.84 17.98 29.35
N ASP A 789 -20.24 17.78 30.60
CA ASP A 789 -21.59 17.40 31.02
C ASP A 789 -22.60 18.56 30.86
N ASP A 790 -22.19 19.84 30.87
CA ASP A 790 -23.13 20.99 30.82
C ASP A 790 -23.83 21.12 29.43
N HIS A 791 -23.33 20.42 28.39
CA HIS A 791 -23.92 20.36 27.05
C HIS A 791 -24.80 19.13 26.80
N VAL A 792 -24.96 18.24 27.79
CA VAL A 792 -25.84 17.04 27.70
C VAL A 792 -27.29 17.39 27.36
N ASP A 793 -27.75 18.59 27.74
CA ASP A 793 -29.09 19.09 27.49
C ASP A 793 -29.40 19.39 26.01
N PHE A 794 -28.37 19.46 25.14
CA PHE A 794 -28.53 19.48 23.67
C PHE A 794 -28.62 18.08 23.06
N TRP A 795 -27.94 17.09 23.63
CA TRP A 795 -27.91 15.74 23.09
C TRP A 795 -29.26 15.04 23.18
N GLN A 796 -30.02 15.24 24.27
CA GLN A 796 -31.35 14.65 24.42
C GLN A 796 -32.32 15.03 23.28
N PRO A 797 -32.57 16.31 22.95
CA PRO A 797 -33.46 16.67 21.83
C PRO A 797 -32.91 16.28 20.45
N LEU A 798 -31.58 16.33 20.24
CA LEU A 798 -30.97 15.85 18.98
C LEU A 798 -31.21 14.35 18.78
N TYR A 799 -31.02 13.54 19.83
CA TYR A 799 -31.31 12.11 19.82
C TYR A 799 -32.81 11.80 19.65
N GLU A 800 -33.69 12.55 20.33
CA GLU A 800 -35.16 12.42 20.19
C GLU A 800 -35.64 12.73 18.75
N ALA A 801 -34.94 13.59 18.03
CA ALA A 801 -35.22 13.94 16.64
C ALA A 801 -34.55 13.01 15.61
N GLY A 802 -33.61 12.16 16.03
CA GLY A 802 -32.85 11.28 15.15
C GLY A 802 -31.71 11.98 14.41
N ALA A 803 -30.91 12.80 15.10
CA ALA A 803 -29.67 13.36 14.54
C ALA A 803 -28.68 12.26 14.11
N ASP A 804 -28.22 12.31 12.86
CA ASP A 804 -27.28 11.33 12.29
C ASP A 804 -25.82 11.64 12.68
N ILE A 805 -25.49 12.94 12.78
CA ILE A 805 -24.14 13.46 13.02
C ILE A 805 -24.23 14.63 14.02
N VAL A 806 -23.28 14.70 14.96
CA VAL A 806 -23.16 15.72 16.01
C VAL A 806 -21.70 16.01 16.26
#